data_AF-A0A938XCS4-F1
#
_entry.id   AF-A0A938XCS4-F1
#
_cell.length_a   1.000
_cell.length_b   1.000
_cell.length_c   1.000
_cell.angle_alpha   90.00
_cell.angle_beta   90.00
_cell.angle_gamma   90.00
#
_symmetry.space_group_name_H-M   'P 1'
#
loop_
_entity.id
_entity.type
_entity.pdbx_description
1 polymer ?
#
loop_
_entity_poly.entity_id
_entity_poly.type
_entity_poly.pdbx_seq_one_letter_code
_entity_poly.pdbx_strand_id
1 'polypeptide(L)'
;MSTEKVQHEYGADEIQILEGLEAVRKRPGMYIGSTSARGLHHLVYEIVDNSVDEALAGFCDRIHVRINKDNSVTVTDNGRGIPVGINHKAGIPAVEVVFTVLHAGGKFGGGGYKVSGGLHGVGASVVNALSNWLEVEICNEGKVYKQRYERGKVVDKLRVIGECDPDKTGTKVTFFPDDTIFEETVFDYDVLKRRLREMAFLTRGLRIVLTDDRPEEPVEKEFHYEGGIKEFVTYLNRSSTPLYEDVIYCEGTVNNVQVEVAMQHNDSYTDNTYGFVNNITTPEGGTHIVGFRNALTKTFNDYARKNKLLKDSEPNLSGEDIREGLTAIVSVKIEEPQFEGQTKQKLGNSEARGAVDNVVSRQLEIYLEQNPSIAKMTIEKSVLAQRAREAARKARDLTRRKSALDGMSLPGKLADCSDKDPANCEIYIVEGDSAGGSAKTARDRATQAILPLRGKILNVEKARLDKIYANAEIKAMITAFGTGIHDDFDISKLRYHKIIIMTDADVDGAHISTLLLTFMYRFMPELIKQGYVYLAKPPLYKLEKNKKVWYAYSDEELDSILREVGRDTNNKIQRYKGLGEMDADQLWETTMDPHHRILMRVTMDEETTSELDLTFTTLMGDKVEPRREFIEENAKYVQNLDV
;
A
#
# COMPACT_ATOMS: atom_id res chain seq x y z
N MET A 1 21.64 -36.54 4.15
CA MET A 1 21.42 -36.34 5.59
C MET A 1 20.39 -37.37 6.03
N SER A 2 20.77 -38.26 6.93
CA SER A 2 19.85 -39.17 7.61
C SER A 2 18.87 -38.34 8.42
N THR A 3 17.58 -38.44 8.11
CA THR A 3 16.50 -37.85 8.92
C THR A 3 16.53 -38.51 10.29
N GLU A 4 17.06 -37.80 11.29
CA GLU A 4 16.89 -38.17 12.69
C GLU A 4 15.38 -38.19 12.98
N LYS A 5 14.85 -39.38 13.28
CA LYS A 5 13.49 -39.52 13.79
C LYS A 5 13.46 -38.89 15.17
N VAL A 6 12.60 -37.90 15.36
CA VAL A 6 12.32 -37.29 16.66
C VAL A 6 11.91 -38.40 17.63
N GLN A 7 12.71 -38.62 18.68
CA GLN A 7 12.44 -39.59 19.76
C GLN A 7 11.49 -38.99 20.81
N HIS A 8 10.34 -38.47 20.37
CA HIS A 8 9.30 -38.02 21.28
C HIS A 8 8.01 -38.81 20.98
N GLU A 9 7.35 -39.29 22.02
CA GLU A 9 6.19 -40.16 21.92
C GLU A 9 4.96 -39.29 21.59
N TYR A 10 4.69 -39.06 20.30
CA TYR A 10 3.57 -38.25 19.82
C TYR A 10 2.22 -38.92 20.14
N GLY A 11 1.72 -38.63 21.34
CA GLY A 11 0.47 -39.11 21.90
C GLY A 11 -0.65 -38.06 21.86
N ALA A 12 -1.85 -38.45 22.34
CA ALA A 12 -3.01 -37.56 22.36
C ALA A 12 -2.80 -36.27 23.20
N ASP A 13 -1.99 -36.37 24.27
CA ASP A 13 -1.72 -35.25 25.20
C ASP A 13 -0.77 -34.19 24.62
N GLU A 14 -0.10 -34.46 23.48
CA GLU A 14 0.69 -33.46 22.76
C GLU A 14 -0.18 -32.56 21.86
N ILE A 15 -1.46 -32.88 21.69
CA ILE A 15 -2.42 -32.04 20.97
C ILE A 15 -2.85 -30.90 21.89
N GLN A 16 -2.22 -29.74 21.72
CA GLN A 16 -2.55 -28.53 22.46
C GLN A 16 -3.76 -27.81 21.85
N ILE A 17 -4.84 -27.68 22.61
CA ILE A 17 -6.00 -26.85 22.27
C ILE A 17 -5.74 -25.43 22.83
N LEU A 18 -5.88 -24.42 21.98
CA LEU A 18 -5.78 -23.01 22.40
C LEU A 18 -7.20 -22.48 22.61
N GLU A 19 -7.52 -22.08 23.83
CA GLU A 19 -8.85 -21.60 24.18
C GLU A 19 -8.96 -20.06 24.06
N GLY A 20 -10.13 -19.58 23.64
CA GLY A 20 -10.43 -18.16 23.55
C GLY A 20 -9.42 -17.37 22.70
N LEU A 21 -8.85 -16.31 23.29
CA LEU A 21 -7.93 -15.40 22.60
C LEU A 21 -6.46 -15.85 22.64
N GLU A 22 -6.14 -16.99 23.25
CA GLU A 22 -4.76 -17.52 23.27
C GLU A 22 -4.28 -17.87 21.85
N ALA A 23 -5.18 -18.34 20.99
CA ALA A 23 -4.90 -18.63 19.59
C ALA A 23 -4.43 -17.38 18.83
N VAL A 24 -5.05 -16.23 19.11
CA VAL A 24 -4.69 -14.94 18.49
C VAL A 24 -3.30 -14.50 18.92
N ARG A 25 -3.03 -14.55 20.23
CA ARG A 25 -1.72 -14.13 20.78
C ARG A 25 -0.57 -15.03 20.32
N LYS A 26 -0.83 -16.33 20.15
CA LYS A 26 0.21 -17.29 19.70
C LYS A 26 0.50 -17.19 18.20
N ARG A 27 -0.47 -16.71 17.40
CA ARG A 27 -0.34 -16.56 15.94
C ARG A 27 -0.95 -15.23 15.44
N PRO A 28 -0.42 -14.08 15.87
CA PRO A 28 -0.99 -12.76 15.57
C PRO A 28 -1.05 -12.46 14.07
N GLY A 29 -0.01 -12.84 13.32
CA GLY A 29 0.05 -12.60 11.87
C GLY A 29 -1.09 -13.23 11.06
N MET A 30 -1.75 -14.28 11.57
CA MET A 30 -2.94 -14.84 10.90
C MET A 30 -4.17 -13.93 10.97
N TYR A 31 -4.21 -13.01 11.94
CA TYR A 31 -5.36 -12.13 12.21
C TYR A 31 -5.10 -10.69 11.74
N ILE A 32 -3.88 -10.19 11.91
CA ILE A 32 -3.50 -8.79 11.59
C ILE A 32 -2.43 -8.67 10.49
N GLY A 33 -2.12 -9.79 9.81
CA GLY A 33 -1.15 -9.84 8.71
C GLY A 33 0.31 -9.93 9.17
N SER A 34 0.76 -9.03 10.06
CA SER A 34 2.14 -9.03 10.58
C SER A 34 2.21 -8.52 12.03
N THR A 35 3.37 -8.65 12.67
CA THR A 35 3.70 -8.06 13.99
C THR A 35 4.62 -6.84 13.86
N SER A 36 4.79 -6.33 12.64
CA SER A 36 5.53 -5.10 12.35
C SER A 36 4.62 -3.87 12.44
N ALA A 37 5.14 -2.69 12.10
CA ALA A 37 4.37 -1.44 12.01
C ALA A 37 3.02 -1.61 11.28
N ARG A 38 2.96 -2.41 10.20
CA ARG A 38 1.70 -2.64 9.47
C ARG A 38 0.61 -3.24 10.36
N GLY A 39 0.92 -4.34 11.06
CA GLY A 39 -0.04 -4.98 11.96
C GLY A 39 -0.41 -4.12 13.17
N LEU A 40 0.52 -3.28 13.64
CA LEU A 40 0.27 -2.32 14.70
C LEU A 40 -0.84 -1.32 14.30
N HIS A 41 -0.70 -0.68 13.13
CA HIS A 41 -1.70 0.28 12.62
C HIS A 41 -3.04 -0.39 12.32
N HIS A 42 -3.01 -1.64 11.88
CA HIS A 42 -4.22 -2.43 11.63
C HIS A 42 -5.09 -2.59 12.89
N LEU A 43 -4.51 -2.56 14.10
CA LEU A 43 -5.31 -2.53 15.33
C LEU A 43 -6.21 -1.30 15.43
N VAL A 44 -5.69 -0.14 15.02
CA VAL A 44 -6.46 1.12 15.01
C VAL A 44 -7.58 1.02 13.97
N TYR A 45 -7.27 0.49 12.79
CA TYR A 45 -8.23 0.35 11.69
C TYR A 45 -9.44 -0.49 12.10
N GLU A 46 -9.23 -1.61 12.79
CA GLU A 46 -10.33 -2.49 13.25
C GLU A 46 -11.29 -1.80 14.22
N ILE A 47 -10.82 -0.88 15.07
CA ILE A 47 -11.69 -0.12 15.97
C ILE A 47 -12.40 1.02 15.22
N VAL A 48 -11.69 1.72 14.35
CA VAL A 48 -12.26 2.80 13.53
C VAL A 48 -13.31 2.24 12.57
N ASP A 49 -13.08 1.10 11.93
CA ASP A 49 -14.03 0.45 11.02
C ASP A 49 -15.36 0.13 11.70
N ASN A 50 -15.34 -0.29 12.98
CA ASN A 50 -16.58 -0.48 13.74
C ASN A 50 -17.32 0.85 13.95
N SER A 51 -16.59 1.95 14.14
CA SER A 51 -17.16 3.30 14.29
C SER A 51 -17.71 3.83 12.95
N VAL A 52 -17.05 3.51 11.84
CA VAL A 52 -17.51 3.83 10.48
C VAL A 52 -18.73 3.00 10.10
N ASP A 53 -18.84 1.74 10.54
CA ASP A 53 -20.04 0.92 10.34
C ASP A 53 -21.28 1.55 11.03
N GLU A 54 -21.13 2.19 12.19
CA GLU A 54 -22.20 2.99 12.81
C GLU A 54 -22.58 4.21 11.95
N ALA A 55 -21.60 4.83 11.29
CA ALA A 55 -21.84 5.97 10.41
C ALA A 55 -22.56 5.54 9.12
N LEU A 56 -22.16 4.42 8.53
CA LEU A 56 -22.84 3.81 7.38
C LEU A 56 -24.30 3.41 7.70
N ALA A 57 -24.57 3.04 8.96
CA ALA A 57 -25.91 2.77 9.45
C ALA A 57 -26.72 4.05 9.76
N GLY A 58 -26.10 5.24 9.69
CA GLY A 58 -26.74 6.54 9.88
C GLY A 58 -26.85 6.98 11.35
N PHE A 59 -26.09 6.37 12.26
CA PHE A 59 -26.15 6.69 13.70
C PHE A 59 -24.94 7.46 14.20
N CYS A 60 -23.83 7.49 13.47
CA CYS A 60 -22.61 8.19 13.82
C CYS A 60 -22.29 9.25 12.76
N ASP A 61 -21.93 10.45 13.19
CA ASP A 61 -21.47 11.53 12.31
C ASP A 61 -20.07 12.05 12.68
N ARG A 62 -19.51 11.61 13.82
CA ARG A 62 -18.23 12.11 14.33
C ARG A 62 -17.41 11.00 14.99
N ILE A 63 -16.17 10.86 14.54
CA ILE A 63 -15.17 9.96 15.10
C ILE A 63 -13.93 10.78 15.51
N HIS A 64 -13.39 10.51 16.69
CA HIS A 64 -12.12 11.06 17.16
C HIS A 64 -11.13 9.93 17.37
N VAL A 65 -9.98 10.03 16.71
CA VAL A 65 -8.83 9.15 16.89
C VAL A 65 -7.72 9.97 17.53
N ARG A 66 -7.19 9.50 18.65
CA ARG A 66 -6.15 10.20 19.39
C ARG A 66 -4.98 9.27 19.69
N ILE A 67 -3.78 9.70 19.34
CA ILE A 67 -2.52 9.10 19.80
C ILE A 67 -2.15 9.81 21.10
N ASN A 68 -2.22 9.10 22.23
CA ASN A 68 -1.96 9.67 23.54
C ASN A 68 -0.44 9.79 23.81
N LYS A 69 -0.05 10.54 24.85
CA LYS A 69 1.36 10.75 25.24
C LYS A 69 2.14 9.48 25.56
N ASP A 70 1.47 8.49 26.12
CA ASP A 70 2.03 7.16 26.39
C ASP A 70 2.02 6.26 25.16
N ASN A 71 1.63 6.79 24.00
CA ASN A 71 1.53 6.10 22.73
C ASN A 71 0.46 4.99 22.69
N SER A 72 -0.49 5.02 23.64
CA SER A 72 -1.80 4.34 23.49
C SER A 72 -2.69 5.08 22.50
N VAL A 73 -3.69 4.40 21.93
CA VAL A 73 -4.65 5.01 21.00
C VAL A 73 -6.04 5.00 21.60
N THR A 74 -6.74 6.13 21.49
CA THR A 74 -8.15 6.27 21.85
C THR A 74 -8.98 6.52 20.59
N VAL A 75 -10.03 5.73 20.37
CA VAL A 75 -11.06 5.96 19.34
C VAL A 75 -12.38 6.24 20.05
N THR A 76 -13.01 7.36 19.72
CA THR A 76 -14.32 7.76 20.26
C THR A 76 -15.30 8.04 19.13
N ASP A 77 -16.48 7.43 19.18
CA ASP A 77 -17.59 7.68 18.26
C ASP A 77 -18.81 8.22 19.00
N ASN A 78 -19.74 8.81 18.26
CA ASN A 78 -21.06 9.21 18.75
C ASN A 78 -22.20 8.35 18.18
N GLY A 79 -21.91 7.08 17.85
CA GLY A 79 -22.90 6.12 17.39
C GLY A 79 -23.84 5.67 18.52
N ARG A 80 -24.51 4.52 18.31
CA ARG A 80 -25.46 3.97 19.31
C ARG A 80 -24.79 3.49 20.59
N GLY A 81 -23.49 3.20 20.55
CA GLY A 81 -22.77 2.53 21.63
C GLY A 81 -22.86 1.01 21.55
N ILE A 82 -21.79 0.31 21.96
CA ILE A 82 -21.80 -1.16 22.06
C ILE A 82 -22.88 -1.58 23.09
N PRO A 83 -23.72 -2.60 22.81
CA PRO A 83 -24.75 -3.03 23.75
C PRO A 83 -24.18 -3.45 25.11
N VAL A 84 -24.75 -2.90 26.19
CA VAL A 84 -24.35 -3.17 27.59
C VAL A 84 -25.18 -4.27 28.27
N GLY A 85 -26.29 -4.68 27.64
CA GLY A 85 -27.17 -5.74 28.14
C GLY A 85 -26.52 -7.12 28.11
N ILE A 86 -27.10 -8.08 28.86
CA ILE A 86 -26.63 -9.47 28.88
C ILE A 86 -26.97 -10.17 27.57
N ASN A 87 -25.98 -10.79 26.93
CA ASN A 87 -26.21 -11.64 25.78
C ASN A 87 -26.86 -12.96 26.22
N HIS A 88 -28.04 -13.29 25.69
CA HIS A 88 -28.80 -14.47 26.10
C HIS A 88 -28.10 -15.81 25.85
N LYS A 89 -27.21 -15.91 24.84
CA LYS A 89 -26.47 -17.14 24.54
C LYS A 89 -25.23 -17.30 25.42
N ALA A 90 -24.50 -16.21 25.63
CA ALA A 90 -23.23 -16.25 26.37
C ALA A 90 -23.40 -16.04 27.89
N GLY A 91 -24.52 -15.47 28.34
CA GLY A 91 -24.79 -15.21 29.76
C GLY A 91 -23.95 -14.08 30.38
N ILE A 92 -23.15 -13.38 29.59
CA ILE A 92 -22.28 -12.26 30.00
C ILE A 92 -22.67 -10.98 29.23
N PRO A 93 -22.23 -9.77 29.68
CA PRO A 93 -22.52 -8.52 28.98
C PRO A 93 -22.08 -8.56 27.52
N ALA A 94 -22.87 -8.00 26.60
CA ALA A 94 -22.58 -8.07 25.17
C ALA A 94 -21.26 -7.37 24.80
N VAL A 95 -20.88 -6.28 25.47
CA VAL A 95 -19.55 -5.68 25.35
C VAL A 95 -18.43 -6.67 25.69
N GLU A 96 -18.59 -7.47 26.74
CA GLU A 96 -17.63 -8.50 27.12
C GLU A 96 -17.53 -9.57 26.04
N VAL A 97 -18.67 -10.00 25.48
CA VAL A 97 -18.70 -10.94 24.35
C VAL A 97 -17.90 -10.39 23.16
N VAL A 98 -18.13 -9.13 22.77
CA VAL A 98 -17.47 -8.50 21.61
C VAL A 98 -15.94 -8.45 21.76
N PHE A 99 -15.43 -8.25 22.98
CA PHE A 99 -14.00 -8.13 23.23
C PHE A 99 -13.31 -9.45 23.61
N THR A 100 -14.04 -10.51 23.94
CA THR A 100 -13.43 -11.77 24.45
C THR A 100 -13.76 -13.01 23.61
N VAL A 101 -14.81 -12.97 22.79
CA VAL A 101 -15.26 -14.11 21.99
C VAL A 101 -15.02 -13.84 20.51
N LEU A 102 -14.24 -14.71 19.86
CA LEU A 102 -14.04 -14.66 18.42
C LEU A 102 -15.35 -14.96 17.67
N HIS A 103 -15.55 -14.30 16.53
CA HIS A 103 -16.73 -14.46 15.69
C HIS A 103 -18.05 -14.05 16.37
N ALA A 104 -17.98 -13.07 17.27
CA ALA A 104 -19.14 -12.56 17.97
C ALA A 104 -19.37 -11.08 17.64
N GLY A 105 -20.56 -10.76 17.13
CA GLY A 105 -20.96 -9.39 16.82
C GLY A 105 -22.33 -9.29 16.17
N GLY A 106 -22.94 -8.11 16.22
CA GLY A 106 -24.25 -7.83 15.60
C GLY A 106 -24.25 -7.81 14.06
N LYS A 107 -23.09 -8.08 13.46
CA LYS A 107 -22.86 -8.16 12.01
C LYS A 107 -23.34 -9.50 11.42
N PHE A 108 -23.56 -10.50 12.26
CA PHE A 108 -24.10 -11.80 11.85
C PHE A 108 -25.61 -11.86 12.08
N GLY A 109 -26.39 -11.93 10.99
CA GLY A 109 -27.85 -12.16 11.05
C GLY A 109 -28.74 -10.99 10.60
N GLY A 110 -28.20 -10.02 9.84
CA GLY A 110 -28.98 -9.00 9.11
C GLY A 110 -29.71 -7.94 9.93
N GLY A 111 -29.77 -8.07 11.27
CA GLY A 111 -30.53 -7.17 12.14
C GLY A 111 -29.77 -5.95 12.68
N GLY A 112 -28.44 -6.01 12.81
CA GLY A 112 -27.64 -4.94 13.43
C GLY A 112 -27.08 -3.89 12.47
N TYR A 113 -26.60 -4.35 11.30
CA TYR A 113 -26.06 -3.53 10.21
C TYR A 113 -26.52 -4.12 8.88
N LYS A 114 -27.03 -3.26 7.99
CA LYS A 114 -27.43 -3.67 6.64
C LYS A 114 -26.23 -3.77 5.68
N VAL A 115 -25.21 -2.94 5.90
CA VAL A 115 -23.95 -2.90 5.16
C VAL A 115 -22.84 -2.63 6.16
N SER A 116 -21.78 -3.44 6.15
CA SER A 116 -20.62 -3.26 7.03
C SER A 116 -19.32 -3.72 6.39
N GLY A 117 -18.20 -3.07 6.72
CA GLY A 117 -16.85 -3.51 6.32
C GLY A 117 -16.32 -4.68 7.16
N GLY A 118 -16.72 -4.76 8.43
CA GLY A 118 -16.37 -5.90 9.29
C GLY A 118 -17.25 -7.13 9.01
N LEU A 119 -16.65 -8.24 8.57
CA LEU A 119 -17.41 -9.44 8.16
C LEU A 119 -17.19 -10.64 9.09
N HIS A 120 -16.11 -10.63 9.86
CA HIS A 120 -15.64 -11.81 10.59
C HIS A 120 -15.95 -11.75 12.09
N GLY A 121 -16.32 -10.58 12.63
CA GLY A 121 -16.61 -10.39 14.06
C GLY A 121 -15.45 -10.78 14.97
N VAL A 122 -14.21 -10.56 14.52
CA VAL A 122 -12.98 -10.83 15.31
C VAL A 122 -12.20 -9.56 15.65
N GLY A 123 -12.36 -8.46 14.91
CA GLY A 123 -11.52 -7.25 15.00
C GLY A 123 -11.31 -6.75 16.42
N ALA A 124 -12.37 -6.33 17.11
CA ALA A 124 -12.29 -5.79 18.48
C ALA A 124 -11.65 -6.78 19.47
N SER A 125 -11.98 -8.07 19.37
CA SER A 125 -11.40 -9.10 20.22
C SER A 125 -9.91 -9.36 19.94
N VAL A 126 -9.47 -9.22 18.69
CA VAL A 126 -8.05 -9.30 18.30
C VAL A 126 -7.28 -8.10 18.85
N VAL A 127 -7.84 -6.89 18.77
CA VAL A 127 -7.23 -5.70 19.39
C VAL A 127 -7.07 -5.89 20.89
N ASN A 128 -8.09 -6.41 21.59
CA ASN A 128 -7.99 -6.74 23.00
C ASN A 128 -6.91 -7.80 23.29
N ALA A 129 -6.87 -8.88 22.50
CA ALA A 129 -5.89 -9.95 22.65
C ALA A 129 -4.45 -9.45 22.50
N LEU A 130 -4.21 -8.51 21.58
CA LEU A 130 -2.88 -8.00 21.21
C LEU A 130 -2.51 -6.70 21.93
N SER A 131 -3.28 -6.32 22.95
CA SER A 131 -2.99 -5.16 23.79
C SER A 131 -2.50 -5.59 25.16
N ASN A 132 -1.56 -4.83 25.73
CA ASN A 132 -1.19 -4.95 27.14
C ASN A 132 -2.41 -4.66 28.02
N TRP A 133 -3.16 -3.61 27.69
CA TRP A 133 -4.45 -3.31 28.28
C TRP A 133 -5.39 -2.63 27.26
N LEU A 134 -6.69 -2.82 27.45
CA LEU A 134 -7.76 -2.15 26.71
C LEU A 134 -8.85 -1.71 27.69
N GLU A 135 -9.30 -0.47 27.55
CA GLU A 135 -10.47 0.06 28.26
C GLU A 135 -11.55 0.47 27.27
N VAL A 136 -12.79 0.12 27.60
CA VAL A 136 -13.97 0.55 26.87
C VAL A 136 -14.87 1.34 27.82
N GLU A 137 -15.30 2.51 27.35
CA GLU A 137 -16.30 3.36 27.98
C GLU A 137 -17.50 3.50 27.02
N ILE A 138 -18.71 3.27 27.52
CA ILE A 138 -19.95 3.33 26.71
C ILE A 138 -20.90 4.31 27.37
N CYS A 139 -21.35 5.31 26.62
CA CYS A 139 -22.46 6.17 27.02
C CYS A 139 -23.75 5.56 26.47
N ASN A 140 -24.66 5.15 27.34
CA ASN A 140 -25.96 4.64 26.96
C ASN A 140 -26.99 4.85 28.08
N GLU A 141 -28.21 5.24 27.72
CA GLU A 141 -29.32 5.48 28.66
C GLU A 141 -28.95 6.40 29.86
N GLY A 142 -28.20 7.47 29.59
CA GLY A 142 -27.76 8.44 30.61
C GLY A 142 -26.69 7.94 31.57
N LYS A 143 -26.07 6.78 31.30
CA LYS A 143 -25.02 6.19 32.13
C LYS A 143 -23.74 5.98 31.35
N VAL A 144 -22.61 6.13 32.05
CA VAL A 144 -21.28 5.78 31.54
C VAL A 144 -20.87 4.44 32.12
N TYR A 145 -20.81 3.43 31.27
CA TYR A 145 -20.32 2.10 31.59
C TYR A 145 -18.84 1.99 31.27
N LYS A 146 -18.07 1.29 32.10
CA LYS A 146 -16.64 1.04 31.87
C LYS A 146 -16.28 -0.41 32.12
N GLN A 147 -15.44 -0.96 31.24
CA GLN A 147 -14.82 -2.27 31.42
C GLN A 147 -13.34 -2.22 31.00
N ARG A 148 -12.49 -2.95 31.72
CA ARG A 148 -11.04 -3.04 31.48
C ARG A 148 -10.63 -4.48 31.22
N TYR A 149 -9.73 -4.64 30.27
CA TYR A 149 -9.13 -5.89 29.88
C TYR A 149 -7.62 -5.78 29.88
N GLU A 150 -6.93 -6.89 30.15
CA GLU A 150 -5.48 -7.00 30.07
C GLU A 150 -5.13 -8.27 29.30
N ARG A 151 -4.40 -8.13 28.20
CA ARG A 151 -3.99 -9.25 27.32
C ARG A 151 -5.15 -10.17 26.94
N GLY A 152 -6.29 -9.59 26.55
CA GLY A 152 -7.51 -10.31 26.18
C GLY A 152 -8.38 -10.80 27.34
N LYS A 153 -7.94 -10.67 28.60
CA LYS A 153 -8.66 -11.15 29.78
C LYS A 153 -9.42 -10.04 30.47
N VAL A 154 -10.63 -10.33 30.95
CA VAL A 154 -11.44 -9.39 31.73
C VAL A 154 -10.80 -9.16 33.10
N VAL A 155 -10.51 -7.90 33.43
CA VAL A 155 -9.95 -7.51 34.74
C VAL A 155 -11.06 -7.11 35.71
N ASP A 156 -11.93 -6.23 35.24
CA ASP A 156 -13.08 -5.71 35.99
C ASP A 156 -14.38 -6.16 35.32
N LYS A 157 -15.41 -6.46 36.12
CA LYS A 157 -16.78 -6.59 35.59
C LYS A 157 -17.27 -5.22 35.09
N LEU A 158 -18.13 -5.24 34.07
CA LEU A 158 -18.78 -4.02 33.56
C LEU A 158 -19.45 -3.25 34.72
N ARG A 159 -19.02 -2.01 34.94
CA ARG A 159 -19.53 -1.15 36.02
C ARG A 159 -19.96 0.21 35.48
N VAL A 160 -20.93 0.83 36.15
CA VAL A 160 -21.29 2.23 35.91
C VAL A 160 -20.30 3.10 36.67
N ILE A 161 -19.62 4.01 35.98
CA ILE A 161 -18.62 4.91 36.56
C ILE A 161 -19.08 6.36 36.66
N GLY A 162 -20.24 6.68 36.08
CA GLY A 162 -20.82 8.01 36.10
C GLY A 162 -22.10 8.10 35.28
N GLU A 163 -22.61 9.32 35.16
CA GLU A 163 -23.78 9.66 34.36
C GLU A 163 -23.34 10.48 33.13
N CYS A 164 -24.08 10.35 32.04
CA CYS A 164 -23.95 11.18 30.86
C CYS A 164 -25.31 11.81 30.54
N ASP A 165 -25.32 12.79 29.64
CA ASP A 165 -26.57 13.30 29.08
C ASP A 165 -27.42 12.12 28.55
N PRO A 166 -28.71 11.99 28.89
CA PRO A 166 -29.58 10.93 28.40
C PRO A 166 -29.61 10.78 26.88
N ASP A 167 -29.45 11.91 26.15
CA ASP A 167 -29.45 11.93 24.69
C ASP A 167 -28.07 11.61 24.10
N LYS A 168 -27.02 11.55 24.93
CA LYS A 168 -25.66 11.25 24.49
C LYS A 168 -25.42 9.74 24.48
N THR A 169 -25.16 9.22 23.29
CA THR A 169 -24.70 7.86 23.06
C THR A 169 -23.28 7.85 22.48
N GLY A 170 -22.64 6.69 22.51
CA GLY A 170 -21.36 6.47 21.84
C GLY A 170 -20.43 5.53 22.57
N THR A 171 -19.36 5.13 21.89
CA THR A 171 -18.30 4.27 22.45
C THR A 171 -16.98 5.02 22.45
N LYS A 172 -16.21 4.83 23.51
CA LYS A 172 -14.80 5.20 23.59
C LYS A 172 -13.98 3.96 23.90
N VAL A 173 -13.04 3.63 23.03
CA VAL A 173 -12.11 2.51 23.20
C VAL A 173 -10.70 3.08 23.28
N THR A 174 -9.99 2.78 24.36
CA THR A 174 -8.58 3.13 24.52
C THR A 174 -7.77 1.85 24.69
N PHE A 175 -6.69 1.67 23.93
CA PHE A 175 -5.86 0.49 24.04
C PHE A 175 -4.37 0.82 23.92
N PHE A 176 -3.55 0.01 24.60
CA PHE A 176 -2.10 0.09 24.54
C PHE A 176 -1.53 -1.23 23.98
N PRO A 177 -0.83 -1.21 22.84
CA PRO A 177 -0.34 -2.42 22.18
C PRO A 177 0.63 -3.22 23.05
N ASP A 178 0.65 -4.53 22.88
CA ASP A 178 1.53 -5.43 23.64
C ASP A 178 2.96 -5.44 23.05
N ASP A 179 3.89 -4.86 23.80
CA ASP A 179 5.32 -4.76 23.49
C ASP A 179 6.06 -6.12 23.49
N THR A 180 5.43 -7.18 23.97
CA THR A 180 5.96 -8.55 23.87
C THR A 180 5.60 -9.24 22.55
N ILE A 181 4.66 -8.67 21.78
CA ILE A 181 4.18 -9.21 20.51
C ILE A 181 4.70 -8.39 19.33
N PHE A 182 4.64 -7.07 19.43
CA PHE A 182 5.02 -6.18 18.34
C PHE A 182 6.52 -5.83 18.39
N GLU A 183 7.15 -5.80 17.21
CA GLU A 183 8.55 -5.37 17.06
C GLU A 183 8.69 -3.85 17.28
N GLU A 184 7.65 -3.11 16.93
CA GLU A 184 7.54 -1.66 17.10
C GLU A 184 6.17 -1.37 17.70
N THR A 185 6.13 -0.51 18.73
CA THR A 185 4.89 -0.09 19.37
C THR A 185 4.51 1.34 19.05
N VAL A 186 5.37 2.09 18.35
CA VAL A 186 5.17 3.51 18.02
C VAL A 186 4.24 3.66 16.82
N PHE A 187 3.12 4.37 17.00
CA PHE A 187 2.20 4.67 15.90
C PHE A 187 2.74 5.82 15.04
N ASP A 188 2.68 5.66 13.72
CA ASP A 188 2.99 6.69 12.74
C ASP A 188 1.74 7.53 12.45
N TYR A 189 1.85 8.84 12.73
CA TYR A 189 0.76 9.78 12.55
C TYR A 189 0.34 9.92 11.08
N ASP A 190 1.31 9.96 10.15
CA ASP A 190 1.03 10.17 8.74
C ASP A 190 0.43 8.93 8.07
N VAL A 191 0.77 7.72 8.55
CA VAL A 191 0.06 6.48 8.17
C VAL A 191 -1.42 6.54 8.56
N LEU A 192 -1.74 6.86 9.82
CA LEU A 192 -3.12 6.99 10.28
C LEU A 192 -3.87 8.12 9.57
N LYS A 193 -3.24 9.29 9.43
CA LYS A 193 -3.78 10.48 8.74
C LYS A 193 -4.24 10.16 7.33
N ARG A 194 -3.42 9.41 6.57
CA ARG A 194 -3.75 8.97 5.20
C ARG A 194 -4.96 8.05 5.21
N ARG A 195 -4.96 7.02 6.05
CA ARG A 195 -6.07 6.05 6.08
C ARG A 195 -7.41 6.67 6.51
N LEU A 196 -7.39 7.52 7.54
CA LEU A 196 -8.60 8.18 8.03
C LEU A 196 -9.17 9.18 7.02
N ARG A 197 -8.33 9.83 6.21
CA ARG A 197 -8.78 10.69 5.10
C ARG A 197 -9.57 9.88 4.07
N GLU A 198 -9.05 8.73 3.64
CA GLU A 198 -9.74 7.85 2.68
C GLU A 198 -11.11 7.42 3.22
N MET A 199 -11.19 7.00 4.49
CA MET A 199 -12.45 6.62 5.13
C MET A 199 -13.48 7.75 5.15
N ALA A 200 -13.03 8.99 5.40
CA ALA A 200 -13.89 10.17 5.38
C ALA A 200 -14.40 10.50 3.96
N PHE A 201 -13.60 10.28 2.91
CA PHE A 201 -14.08 10.42 1.53
C PHE A 201 -15.14 9.37 1.16
N LEU A 202 -14.95 8.13 1.58
CA LEU A 202 -15.86 7.01 1.29
C LEU A 202 -17.18 7.09 2.08
N THR A 203 -17.19 7.84 3.18
CA THR A 203 -18.36 8.00 4.06
C THR A 203 -18.81 9.46 4.05
N ARG A 204 -19.60 9.83 3.04
CA ARG A 204 -20.09 11.19 2.82
C ARG A 204 -20.66 11.83 4.10
N GLY A 205 -20.10 12.98 4.47
CA GLY A 205 -20.55 13.75 5.64
C GLY A 205 -20.04 13.25 7.00
N LEU A 206 -19.27 12.16 7.06
CA LEU A 206 -18.61 11.73 8.29
C LEU A 206 -17.44 12.65 8.63
N ARG A 207 -17.39 13.12 9.87
CA ARG A 207 -16.27 13.90 10.40
C ARG A 207 -15.32 13.00 11.18
N ILE A 208 -14.08 12.90 10.73
CA ILE A 208 -13.02 12.18 11.45
C ILE A 208 -11.95 13.18 11.90
N VAL A 209 -11.64 13.19 13.19
CA VAL A 209 -10.58 14.03 13.78
C VAL A 209 -9.44 13.13 14.23
N LEU A 210 -8.22 13.40 13.77
CA LEU A 210 -7.00 12.75 14.24
C LEU A 210 -6.19 13.74 15.07
N THR A 211 -5.88 13.40 16.31
CA THR A 211 -5.03 14.20 17.21
C THR A 211 -3.81 13.41 17.66
N ASP A 212 -2.62 14.01 17.61
CA ASP A 212 -1.39 13.47 18.19
C ASP A 212 -0.96 14.34 19.38
N ASP A 213 -1.08 13.80 20.60
CA ASP A 213 -0.75 14.48 21.86
C ASP A 213 0.73 14.30 22.28
N ARG A 214 1.53 13.54 21.52
CA ARG A 214 2.93 13.25 21.86
C ARG A 214 3.86 14.47 21.74
N PRO A 215 3.75 15.35 20.73
CA PRO A 215 4.54 16.58 20.65
C PRO A 215 4.19 17.56 21.77
N GLU A 216 5.03 18.58 22.00
CA GLU A 216 4.75 19.62 23.00
C GLU A 216 3.44 20.38 22.70
N GLU A 217 3.21 20.69 21.42
CA GLU A 217 1.95 21.22 20.91
C GLU A 217 1.19 20.10 20.18
N PRO A 218 -0.03 19.72 20.64
CA PRO A 218 -0.82 18.70 19.99
C PRO A 218 -1.09 19.03 18.52
N VAL A 219 -0.89 18.05 17.65
CA VAL A 219 -1.16 18.19 16.21
C VAL A 219 -2.54 17.62 15.94
N GLU A 220 -3.44 18.43 15.41
CA GLU A 220 -4.80 18.01 15.06
C GLU A 220 -5.06 18.15 13.56
N LYS A 221 -5.73 17.14 12.99
CA LYS A 221 -6.24 17.20 11.62
C LYS A 221 -7.68 16.69 11.57
N GLU A 222 -8.55 17.52 11.00
CA GLU A 222 -9.94 17.18 10.72
C GLU A 222 -10.14 16.79 9.25
N PHE A 223 -10.94 15.76 9.02
CA PHE A 223 -11.39 15.28 7.72
C PHE A 223 -12.92 15.29 7.68
N HIS A 224 -13.50 16.03 6.74
CA HIS A 224 -14.94 16.11 6.54
C HIS A 224 -15.20 16.47 5.08
N TYR A 225 -15.84 15.55 4.35
CA TYR A 225 -16.03 15.66 2.90
C TYR A 225 -17.51 15.44 2.54
N GLU A 226 -18.20 16.50 2.13
CA GLU A 226 -19.62 16.47 1.80
C GLU A 226 -19.89 15.99 0.36
N GLY A 227 -18.92 16.15 -0.54
CA GLY A 227 -18.95 15.65 -1.90
C GLY A 227 -18.49 14.19 -2.04
N GLY A 228 -18.05 13.56 -0.94
CA GLY A 228 -17.70 12.15 -0.88
C GLY A 228 -16.63 11.75 -1.90
N ILE A 229 -16.88 10.68 -2.66
CA ILE A 229 -15.91 10.14 -3.62
C ILE A 229 -15.62 11.10 -4.80
N LYS A 230 -16.45 12.12 -5.06
CA LYS A 230 -16.12 13.17 -6.04
C LYS A 230 -14.91 13.98 -5.59
N GLU A 231 -14.92 14.42 -4.33
CA GLU A 231 -13.79 15.13 -3.74
C GLU A 231 -12.56 14.23 -3.65
N PHE A 232 -12.76 12.92 -3.50
CA PHE A 232 -11.65 11.96 -3.52
C PHE A 232 -10.96 11.94 -4.90
N VAL A 233 -11.72 11.87 -6.00
CA VAL A 233 -11.15 11.97 -7.36
C VAL A 233 -10.43 13.31 -7.56
N THR A 234 -11.03 14.42 -7.10
CA THR A 234 -10.39 15.75 -7.17
C THR A 234 -9.07 15.78 -6.38
N TYR A 235 -9.05 15.20 -5.19
CA TYR A 235 -7.85 15.09 -4.35
C TYR A 235 -6.76 14.25 -5.02
N LEU A 236 -7.11 13.10 -5.61
CA LEU A 236 -6.16 12.26 -6.35
C LEU A 236 -5.62 12.96 -7.62
N ASN A 237 -6.45 13.78 -8.28
CA ASN A 237 -6.06 14.57 -9.45
C ASN A 237 -5.32 15.87 -9.11
N ARG A 238 -5.06 16.22 -7.83
CA ARG A 238 -4.39 17.49 -7.48
C ARG A 238 -3.02 17.65 -8.15
N SER A 239 -2.33 16.53 -8.37
CA SER A 239 -0.98 16.45 -8.95
C SER A 239 -0.97 16.24 -10.48
N SER A 240 -2.14 16.15 -11.12
CA SER A 240 -2.31 16.05 -12.57
C SER A 240 -3.23 17.17 -13.09
N THR A 241 -3.30 17.40 -14.40
CA THR A 241 -4.20 18.41 -14.98
C THR A 241 -5.48 17.71 -15.46
N PRO A 242 -6.66 18.00 -14.87
CA PRO A 242 -7.92 17.45 -15.36
C PRO A 242 -8.17 17.81 -16.82
N LEU A 243 -8.69 16.85 -17.60
CA LEU A 243 -9.07 17.06 -18.99
C LEU A 243 -10.32 17.95 -19.12
N TYR A 244 -11.17 17.93 -18.11
CA TYR A 244 -12.41 18.71 -17.98
C TYR A 244 -12.69 18.97 -16.50
N GLU A 245 -13.42 20.04 -16.18
CA GLU A 245 -13.61 20.52 -14.81
C GLU A 245 -14.47 19.58 -13.95
N ASP A 246 -15.64 19.18 -14.48
CA ASP A 246 -16.62 18.41 -13.70
C ASP A 246 -16.25 16.93 -13.57
N VAL A 247 -16.26 16.42 -12.33
CA VAL A 247 -16.10 14.98 -12.06
C VAL A 247 -17.38 14.25 -12.47
N ILE A 248 -17.24 13.25 -13.34
CA ILE A 248 -18.36 12.39 -13.72
C ILE A 248 -18.73 11.53 -12.52
N TYR A 249 -20.01 11.52 -12.17
CA TYR A 249 -20.49 10.79 -11.01
C TYR A 249 -21.75 10.00 -11.37
N CYS A 250 -21.72 8.72 -11.01
CA CYS A 250 -22.81 7.78 -11.23
C CYS A 250 -23.22 7.16 -9.90
N GLU A 251 -24.51 7.20 -9.57
CA GLU A 251 -25.04 6.57 -8.35
C GLU A 251 -26.31 5.76 -8.61
N GLY A 252 -26.47 4.62 -7.96
CA GLY A 252 -27.71 3.86 -8.11
C GLY A 252 -27.75 2.61 -7.26
N THR A 253 -28.92 1.99 -7.16
CA THR A 253 -29.09 0.70 -6.50
C THR A 253 -29.73 -0.28 -7.47
N VAL A 254 -29.10 -1.43 -7.67
CA VAL A 254 -29.58 -2.52 -8.53
C VAL A 254 -29.32 -3.84 -7.80
N ASN A 255 -30.33 -4.71 -7.71
CA ASN A 255 -30.23 -6.01 -7.03
C ASN A 255 -29.67 -5.91 -5.59
N ASN A 256 -30.12 -4.93 -4.81
CA ASN A 256 -29.64 -4.60 -3.46
C ASN A 256 -28.14 -4.24 -3.36
N VAL A 257 -27.45 -4.03 -4.49
CA VAL A 257 -26.11 -3.48 -4.54
C VAL A 257 -26.22 -1.98 -4.76
N GLN A 258 -25.77 -1.18 -3.80
CA GLN A 258 -25.62 0.26 -4.01
C GLN A 258 -24.27 0.50 -4.70
N VAL A 259 -24.28 1.29 -5.76
CA VAL A 259 -23.12 1.60 -6.60
C VAL A 259 -22.93 3.10 -6.58
N GLU A 260 -21.71 3.52 -6.31
CA GLU A 260 -21.26 4.91 -6.37
C GLU A 260 -19.93 4.95 -7.13
N VAL A 261 -19.88 5.66 -8.25
CA VAL A 261 -18.68 5.77 -9.09
C VAL A 261 -18.40 7.24 -9.36
N ALA A 262 -17.20 7.70 -9.06
CA ALA A 262 -16.68 8.99 -9.47
C ALA A 262 -15.48 8.79 -10.38
N MET A 263 -15.38 9.55 -11.47
CA MET A 263 -14.26 9.45 -12.38
C MET A 263 -13.98 10.74 -13.15
N GLN A 264 -12.71 10.96 -13.47
CA GLN A 264 -12.26 12.10 -14.25
C GLN A 264 -10.97 11.74 -15.01
N HIS A 265 -10.93 12.08 -16.29
CA HIS A 265 -9.70 11.95 -17.08
C HIS A 265 -8.79 13.15 -16.82
N ASN A 266 -7.48 12.92 -16.87
CA ASN A 266 -6.44 13.92 -16.71
C ASN A 266 -5.41 13.80 -17.84
N ASP A 267 -4.33 14.58 -17.78
CA ASP A 267 -3.24 14.60 -18.76
C ASP A 267 -2.18 13.50 -18.58
N SER A 268 -2.30 12.66 -17.54
CA SER A 268 -1.40 11.53 -17.30
C SER A 268 -1.64 10.38 -18.28
N TYR A 269 -0.77 9.36 -18.18
CA TYR A 269 -0.80 8.14 -18.97
C TYR A 269 -1.19 6.90 -18.14
N THR A 270 -1.44 7.06 -16.84
CA THR A 270 -1.70 5.94 -15.92
C THR A 270 -3.20 5.74 -15.70
N ASP A 271 -3.62 4.49 -15.53
CA ASP A 271 -4.97 4.11 -15.09
C ASP A 271 -4.98 4.02 -13.56
N ASN A 272 -5.59 5.00 -12.90
CA ASN A 272 -5.71 5.09 -11.45
C ASN A 272 -7.16 4.74 -11.05
N THR A 273 -7.55 3.48 -11.25
CA THR A 273 -8.87 2.97 -10.88
C THR A 273 -8.80 2.21 -9.55
N TYR A 274 -9.51 2.69 -8.53
CA TYR A 274 -9.56 2.11 -7.18
C TYR A 274 -10.94 1.54 -6.88
N GLY A 275 -10.98 0.31 -6.37
CA GLY A 275 -12.21 -0.40 -6.01
C GLY A 275 -12.41 -0.47 -4.51
N PHE A 276 -13.64 -0.23 -4.06
CA PHE A 276 -14.04 -0.33 -2.66
C PHE A 276 -15.34 -1.13 -2.52
N VAL A 277 -15.40 -2.00 -1.52
CA VAL A 277 -16.58 -2.79 -1.15
C VAL A 277 -16.83 -2.57 0.34
N ASN A 278 -17.95 -1.96 0.69
CA ASN A 278 -18.28 -1.61 2.09
C ASN A 278 -17.13 -0.85 2.78
N ASN A 279 -16.56 0.15 2.10
CA ASN A 279 -15.40 0.95 2.52
C ASN A 279 -14.06 0.19 2.62
N ILE A 280 -14.03 -1.11 2.31
CA ILE A 280 -12.80 -1.91 2.24
C ILE A 280 -12.23 -1.80 0.83
N THR A 281 -10.95 -1.48 0.72
CA THR A 281 -10.24 -1.50 -0.56
C THR A 281 -10.14 -2.91 -1.13
N THR A 282 -10.26 -3.03 -2.45
CA THR A 282 -10.04 -4.28 -3.20
C THR A 282 -8.89 -4.10 -4.19
N PRO A 283 -7.63 -4.26 -3.76
CA PRO A 283 -6.45 -3.97 -4.59
C PRO A 283 -6.34 -4.87 -5.83
N GLU A 284 -6.79 -6.12 -5.74
CA GLU A 284 -6.88 -7.04 -6.89
C GLU A 284 -8.15 -6.83 -7.73
N GLY A 285 -8.98 -5.86 -7.35
CA GLY A 285 -10.25 -5.54 -8.00
C GLY A 285 -11.33 -6.56 -7.69
N GLY A 286 -11.96 -7.11 -8.74
CA GLY A 286 -13.07 -8.04 -8.58
C GLY A 286 -14.22 -7.77 -9.54
N THR A 287 -15.36 -8.38 -9.26
CA THR A 287 -16.54 -8.34 -10.13
C THR A 287 -17.07 -6.92 -10.39
N HIS A 288 -17.05 -6.03 -9.38
CA HIS A 288 -17.41 -4.61 -9.49
C HIS A 288 -16.50 -3.85 -10.45
N ILE A 289 -15.17 -4.02 -10.34
CA ILE A 289 -14.20 -3.40 -11.25
C ILE A 289 -14.34 -3.94 -12.67
N VAL A 290 -14.59 -5.24 -12.83
CA VAL A 290 -14.87 -5.83 -14.15
C VAL A 290 -16.16 -5.23 -14.77
N GLY A 291 -17.20 -5.03 -13.96
CA GLY A 291 -18.43 -4.34 -14.38
C GLY A 291 -18.17 -2.92 -14.86
N PHE A 292 -17.43 -2.14 -14.07
CA PHE A 292 -17.03 -0.77 -14.42
C PHE A 292 -16.24 -0.71 -15.73
N ARG A 293 -15.20 -1.55 -15.87
CA ARG A 293 -14.35 -1.58 -17.08
C ARG A 293 -15.15 -1.93 -18.34
N ASN A 294 -16.10 -2.86 -18.25
CA ASN A 294 -16.96 -3.23 -19.37
C ASN A 294 -17.91 -2.09 -19.76
N ALA A 295 -18.61 -1.49 -18.78
CA ALA A 295 -19.51 -0.38 -19.02
C ALA A 295 -18.79 0.80 -19.67
N LEU A 296 -17.63 1.17 -19.15
CA LEU A 296 -16.82 2.26 -19.70
C LEU A 296 -16.45 1.98 -21.17
N THR A 297 -15.88 0.81 -21.44
CA THR A 297 -15.42 0.43 -22.78
C THR A 297 -16.56 0.41 -23.78
N LYS A 298 -17.70 -0.17 -23.39
CA LYS A 298 -18.87 -0.29 -24.26
C LYS A 298 -19.50 1.08 -24.54
N THR A 299 -19.81 1.86 -23.50
CA THR A 299 -20.52 3.13 -23.64
C THR A 299 -19.74 4.14 -24.46
N PHE A 300 -18.41 4.25 -24.26
CA PHE A 300 -17.59 5.16 -25.08
C PHE A 300 -17.49 4.73 -26.55
N ASN A 301 -17.35 3.43 -26.83
CA ASN A 301 -17.32 2.94 -28.21
C ASN A 301 -18.67 3.15 -28.91
N ASP A 302 -19.78 2.84 -28.23
CA ASP A 302 -21.13 3.03 -28.77
C ASP A 302 -21.39 4.52 -29.08
N TYR A 303 -21.02 5.42 -28.16
CA TYR A 303 -21.11 6.87 -28.38
C TYR A 303 -20.21 7.36 -29.53
N ALA A 304 -18.96 6.88 -29.60
CA ALA A 304 -18.01 7.24 -30.65
C ALA A 304 -18.49 6.84 -32.05
N ARG A 305 -19.10 5.66 -32.18
CA ARG A 305 -19.70 5.17 -33.43
C ARG A 305 -20.93 5.97 -33.82
N LYS A 306 -21.88 6.13 -32.89
CA LYS A 306 -23.14 6.86 -33.10
C LYS A 306 -22.89 8.29 -33.57
N ASN A 307 -21.88 8.96 -33.01
CA ASN A 307 -21.51 10.34 -33.33
C ASN A 307 -20.42 10.48 -34.40
N LYS A 308 -20.01 9.39 -35.05
CA LYS A 308 -18.97 9.35 -36.11
C LYS A 308 -17.63 9.97 -35.69
N LEU A 309 -17.30 9.89 -34.40
CA LEU A 309 -15.99 10.29 -33.87
C LEU A 309 -14.92 9.22 -34.14
N LEU A 310 -15.34 7.98 -34.36
CA LEU A 310 -14.51 6.88 -34.85
C LEU A 310 -15.04 6.41 -36.21
N LYS A 311 -14.18 6.33 -37.23
CA LYS A 311 -14.61 5.93 -38.58
C LYS A 311 -14.92 4.45 -38.63
N ASP A 312 -15.89 4.03 -39.46
CA ASP A 312 -16.28 2.60 -39.61
C ASP A 312 -15.11 1.66 -39.97
N SER A 313 -14.07 2.19 -40.63
CA SER A 313 -12.85 1.45 -40.97
C SER A 313 -11.85 1.30 -39.82
N GLU A 314 -11.94 2.15 -38.79
CA GLU A 314 -11.02 2.14 -37.65
C GLU A 314 -11.47 1.09 -36.62
N PRO A 315 -10.54 0.36 -35.98
CA PRO A 315 -10.89 -0.60 -34.93
C PRO A 315 -11.47 0.12 -33.70
N ASN A 316 -12.33 -0.57 -32.95
CA ASN A 316 -12.83 -0.07 -31.67
C ASN A 316 -11.68 0.23 -30.71
N LEU A 317 -11.89 1.22 -29.85
CA LEU A 317 -10.99 1.55 -28.76
C LEU A 317 -11.00 0.40 -27.75
N SER A 318 -9.83 -0.04 -27.32
CA SER A 318 -9.73 -1.01 -26.23
C SER A 318 -10.01 -0.32 -24.88
N GLY A 319 -10.30 -1.11 -23.86
CA GLY A 319 -10.54 -0.56 -22.51
C GLY A 319 -9.33 0.17 -21.95
N GLU A 320 -8.11 -0.26 -22.27
CA GLU A 320 -6.87 0.43 -21.88
C GLU A 320 -6.76 1.81 -22.54
N ASP A 321 -7.10 1.91 -23.82
CA ASP A 321 -7.06 3.19 -24.56
C ASP A 321 -8.01 4.22 -23.94
N ILE A 322 -9.14 3.76 -23.39
CA ILE A 322 -10.14 4.63 -22.74
C ILE A 322 -9.71 5.00 -21.33
N ARG A 323 -9.07 4.09 -20.59
CA ARG A 323 -8.64 4.34 -19.20
C ARG A 323 -7.28 5.04 -19.07
N GLU A 324 -6.57 5.30 -20.17
CA GLU A 324 -5.33 6.07 -20.13
C GLU A 324 -5.56 7.47 -19.53
N GLY A 325 -4.92 7.75 -18.40
CA GLY A 325 -5.10 9.00 -17.65
C GLY A 325 -6.45 9.11 -16.95
N LEU A 326 -7.13 8.00 -16.68
CA LEU A 326 -8.36 7.98 -15.90
C LEU A 326 -8.04 7.84 -14.41
N THR A 327 -8.63 8.72 -13.59
CA THR A 327 -8.73 8.48 -12.14
C THR A 327 -10.17 8.17 -11.80
N ALA A 328 -10.41 7.02 -11.16
CA ALA A 328 -11.75 6.55 -10.83
C ALA A 328 -11.81 5.89 -9.45
N ILE A 329 -12.86 6.22 -8.69
CA ILE A 329 -13.25 5.53 -7.45
C ILE A 329 -14.53 4.74 -7.76
N VAL A 330 -14.48 3.42 -7.56
CA VAL A 330 -15.62 2.52 -7.72
C VAL A 330 -15.98 1.95 -6.35
N SER A 331 -16.99 2.54 -5.69
CA SER A 331 -17.47 2.12 -4.38
C SER A 331 -18.78 1.35 -4.52
N VAL A 332 -18.84 0.15 -3.96
CA VAL A 332 -20.07 -0.64 -3.87
C VAL A 332 -20.40 -1.00 -2.43
N LYS A 333 -21.70 -1.00 -2.12
CA LYS A 333 -22.22 -1.43 -0.82
C LYS A 333 -23.12 -2.65 -1.01
N ILE A 334 -22.77 -3.75 -0.35
CA ILE A 334 -23.39 -5.07 -0.48
C ILE A 334 -23.62 -5.66 0.92
N GLU A 335 -24.75 -6.32 1.14
CA GLU A 335 -25.11 -6.90 2.43
C GLU A 335 -24.21 -8.10 2.79
N GLU A 336 -23.99 -9.02 1.85
CA GLU A 336 -23.16 -10.23 2.04
C GLU A 336 -22.01 -10.29 1.02
N PRO A 337 -20.93 -9.50 1.21
CA PRO A 337 -19.78 -9.55 0.31
C PRO A 337 -18.99 -10.85 0.49
N GLN A 338 -18.66 -11.48 -0.63
CA GLN A 338 -17.87 -12.69 -0.76
C GLN A 338 -16.55 -12.33 -1.46
N PHE A 339 -15.44 -12.54 -0.75
CA PHE A 339 -14.10 -12.28 -1.28
C PHE A 339 -13.39 -13.58 -1.67
N GLU A 340 -12.52 -13.50 -2.69
CA GLU A 340 -11.57 -14.57 -3.01
C GLU A 340 -10.48 -14.59 -1.94
N GLY A 341 -10.72 -15.33 -0.84
CA GLY A 341 -9.77 -15.48 0.27
C GLY A 341 -9.96 -14.50 1.43
N GLN A 342 -9.20 -14.73 2.51
CA GLN A 342 -9.36 -14.03 3.80
C GLN A 342 -8.91 -12.57 3.76
N THR A 343 -7.93 -12.24 2.92
CA THR A 343 -7.30 -10.91 2.83
C THR A 343 -8.20 -9.86 2.16
N LYS A 344 -9.45 -10.22 1.81
CA LYS A 344 -10.46 -9.35 1.18
C LYS A 344 -9.98 -8.58 -0.05
N GLN A 345 -8.99 -9.12 -0.77
CA GLN A 345 -8.32 -8.41 -1.87
C GLN A 345 -9.18 -8.29 -3.14
N LYS A 346 -10.06 -9.28 -3.38
CA LYS A 346 -10.83 -9.40 -4.61
C LYS A 346 -12.28 -9.81 -4.37
N LEU A 347 -13.22 -9.05 -4.93
CA LEU A 347 -14.66 -9.33 -4.82
C LEU A 347 -15.11 -10.44 -5.79
N GLY A 348 -15.88 -11.40 -5.27
CA GLY A 348 -16.44 -12.55 -6.00
C GLY A 348 -17.94 -12.48 -6.31
N ASN A 349 -18.70 -11.55 -5.71
CA ASN A 349 -20.16 -11.43 -5.92
C ASN A 349 -20.50 -11.13 -7.38
N SER A 350 -21.17 -12.06 -8.07
CA SER A 350 -21.51 -11.90 -9.50
C SER A 350 -22.51 -10.77 -9.78
N GLU A 351 -23.41 -10.51 -8.84
CA GLU A 351 -24.44 -9.48 -8.88
C GLU A 351 -23.85 -8.07 -8.91
N ALA A 352 -22.69 -7.86 -8.26
CA ALA A 352 -21.99 -6.60 -8.25
C ALA A 352 -21.55 -6.18 -9.66
N ARG A 353 -21.13 -7.14 -10.49
CA ARG A 353 -20.74 -6.88 -11.89
C ARG A 353 -21.91 -6.28 -12.68
N GLY A 354 -23.07 -6.93 -12.61
CA GLY A 354 -24.26 -6.50 -13.35
C GLY A 354 -24.83 -5.18 -12.85
N ALA A 355 -24.80 -4.96 -11.52
CA ALA A 355 -25.23 -3.72 -10.92
C ALA A 355 -24.37 -2.53 -11.36
N VAL A 356 -23.04 -2.66 -11.26
CA VAL A 356 -22.11 -1.60 -11.67
C VAL A 356 -22.21 -1.33 -13.16
N ASP A 357 -22.23 -2.38 -14.00
CA ASP A 357 -22.35 -2.22 -15.45
C ASP A 357 -23.63 -1.44 -15.83
N ASN A 358 -24.77 -1.79 -15.24
CA ASN A 358 -26.04 -1.14 -15.52
C ASN A 358 -26.07 0.34 -15.09
N VAL A 359 -25.65 0.64 -13.86
CA VAL A 359 -25.67 2.01 -13.31
C VAL A 359 -24.73 2.90 -14.12
N VAL A 360 -23.50 2.45 -14.34
CA VAL A 360 -22.47 3.24 -15.04
C VAL A 360 -22.85 3.42 -16.51
N SER A 361 -23.21 2.38 -17.24
CA SER A 361 -23.54 2.52 -18.67
C SER A 361 -24.70 3.49 -18.91
N ARG A 362 -25.78 3.39 -18.11
CA ARG A 362 -26.95 4.25 -18.26
C ARG A 362 -26.65 5.72 -17.97
N GLN A 363 -25.97 6.00 -16.86
CA GLN A 363 -25.71 7.38 -16.47
C GLN A 363 -24.59 8.02 -17.28
N LEU A 364 -23.57 7.23 -17.66
CA LEU A 364 -22.52 7.69 -18.56
C LEU A 364 -23.09 8.02 -19.94
N GLU A 365 -24.00 7.21 -20.50
CA GLU A 365 -24.66 7.52 -21.76
C GLU A 365 -25.39 8.88 -21.70
N ILE A 366 -26.19 9.09 -20.65
CA ILE A 366 -26.89 10.37 -20.43
C ILE A 366 -25.89 11.53 -20.31
N TYR A 367 -24.81 11.34 -19.55
CA TYR A 367 -23.79 12.36 -19.35
C TYR A 367 -23.09 12.75 -20.64
N LEU A 368 -22.71 11.78 -21.49
CA LEU A 368 -22.02 12.04 -22.75
C LEU A 368 -22.93 12.75 -23.75
N GLU A 369 -24.22 12.39 -23.81
CA GLU A 369 -25.22 13.08 -24.64
C GLU A 369 -25.47 14.53 -24.18
N GLN A 370 -25.44 14.78 -22.86
CA GLN A 370 -25.58 16.13 -22.30
C GLN A 370 -24.30 16.96 -22.45
N ASN A 371 -23.13 16.32 -22.52
CA ASN A 371 -21.82 16.98 -22.59
C ASN A 371 -20.99 16.54 -23.81
N PRO A 372 -21.40 16.88 -25.05
CA PRO A 372 -20.72 16.40 -26.26
C PRO A 372 -19.25 16.86 -26.39
N SER A 373 -18.92 18.03 -25.84
CA SER A 373 -17.54 18.56 -25.83
C SER A 373 -16.61 17.66 -25.01
N ILE A 374 -17.04 17.27 -23.81
CA ILE A 374 -16.30 16.36 -22.92
C ILE A 374 -16.15 15.00 -23.58
N ALA A 375 -17.24 14.45 -24.13
CA ALA A 375 -17.21 13.18 -24.82
C ALA A 375 -16.20 13.17 -25.98
N LYS A 376 -16.17 14.24 -26.78
CA LYS A 376 -15.21 14.41 -27.88
C LYS A 376 -13.77 14.47 -27.37
N MET A 377 -13.49 15.27 -26.33
CA MET A 377 -12.14 15.39 -25.76
C MET A 377 -11.62 14.05 -25.23
N THR A 378 -12.46 13.29 -24.53
CA THR A 378 -12.09 11.96 -24.03
C THR A 378 -11.81 10.99 -25.17
N ILE A 379 -12.68 10.91 -26.18
CA ILE A 379 -12.49 10.01 -27.32
C ILE A 379 -11.23 10.38 -28.12
N GLU A 380 -10.97 11.67 -28.34
CA GLU A 380 -9.74 12.12 -29.02
C GLU A 380 -8.48 11.72 -28.25
N LYS A 381 -8.48 11.85 -26.91
CA LYS A 381 -7.39 11.35 -26.05
C LYS A 381 -7.22 9.84 -26.22
N SER A 382 -8.31 9.06 -26.17
CA SER A 382 -8.25 7.61 -26.34
C SER A 382 -7.76 7.16 -27.72
N VAL A 383 -8.09 7.89 -28.79
CA VAL A 383 -7.56 7.62 -30.13
C VAL A 383 -6.04 7.87 -30.19
N LEU A 384 -5.54 8.90 -29.49
CA LEU A 384 -4.10 9.14 -29.38
C LEU A 384 -3.41 8.02 -28.59
N ALA A 385 -4.01 7.56 -27.49
CA ALA A 385 -3.54 6.41 -26.70
C ALA A 385 -3.45 5.15 -27.57
N GLN A 386 -4.51 4.83 -28.32
CA GLN A 386 -4.55 3.70 -29.25
C GLN A 386 -3.41 3.74 -30.26
N ARG A 387 -3.18 4.90 -30.90
CA ARG A 387 -2.08 5.07 -31.86
C ARG A 387 -0.70 4.89 -31.22
N ALA A 388 -0.51 5.41 -30.00
CA ALA A 388 0.74 5.25 -29.25
C ALA A 388 0.99 3.79 -28.88
N ARG A 389 -0.04 3.06 -28.41
CA ARG A 389 0.03 1.64 -28.09
C ARG A 389 0.34 0.78 -29.31
N GLU A 390 -0.29 1.05 -30.46
CA GLU A 390 0.04 0.37 -31.72
C GLU A 390 1.49 0.63 -32.17
N ALA A 391 1.98 1.87 -32.01
CA ALA A 391 3.37 2.20 -32.30
C ALA A 391 4.34 1.45 -31.38
N ALA A 392 4.03 1.40 -30.08
CA ALA A 392 4.80 0.63 -29.09
C ALA A 392 4.82 -0.86 -29.42
N ARG A 393 3.67 -1.45 -29.77
CA ARG A 393 3.57 -2.86 -30.19
C ARG A 393 4.42 -3.14 -31.42
N LYS A 394 4.37 -2.29 -32.45
CA LYS A 394 5.21 -2.41 -33.65
C LYS A 394 6.70 -2.32 -33.31
N ALA A 395 7.10 -1.37 -32.46
CA ALA A 395 8.49 -1.22 -32.02
C ALA A 395 8.99 -2.46 -31.24
N ARG A 396 8.11 -3.04 -30.41
CA ARG A 396 8.38 -4.25 -29.65
C ARG A 396 8.53 -5.48 -30.55
N ASP A 397 7.61 -5.69 -31.50
CA ASP A 397 7.67 -6.82 -32.44
C ASP A 397 8.94 -6.77 -33.31
N LEU A 398 9.35 -5.58 -33.74
CA LEU A 398 10.63 -5.35 -34.41
C LEU A 398 11.83 -5.73 -33.54
N THR A 399 11.78 -5.43 -32.24
CA THR A 399 12.85 -5.76 -31.29
C THR A 399 12.91 -7.26 -31.01
N ARG A 400 11.76 -7.92 -30.81
CA ARG A 400 11.66 -9.37 -30.57
C ARG A 400 12.14 -10.20 -31.75
N ARG A 401 11.87 -9.74 -32.98
CA ARG A 401 12.41 -10.38 -34.20
C ARG A 401 13.94 -10.26 -34.29
N LYS A 402 14.52 -9.15 -33.83
CA LYS A 402 15.98 -9.00 -33.75
C LYS A 402 16.59 -9.89 -32.64
N SER A 403 15.97 -9.97 -31.46
CA SER A 403 16.44 -10.78 -30.32
C SER A 403 16.18 -12.29 -30.45
N ALA A 404 15.40 -12.73 -31.44
CA ALA A 404 15.27 -14.16 -31.75
C ALA A 404 16.44 -14.68 -32.60
N LEU A 405 17.15 -13.76 -33.29
CA LEU A 405 18.32 -14.06 -34.12
C LEU A 405 19.62 -13.90 -33.30
N ASP A 406 19.68 -12.87 -32.46
CA ASP A 406 20.73 -12.69 -31.43
C ASP A 406 20.18 -13.20 -30.10
N GLY A 407 20.60 -14.38 -29.62
CA GLY A 407 20.08 -14.97 -28.37
C GLY A 407 20.05 -13.97 -27.19
N MET A 408 19.22 -14.24 -26.16
CA MET A 408 18.90 -13.38 -24.99
C MET A 408 20.09 -12.85 -24.14
N SER A 409 21.31 -12.86 -24.65
CA SER A 409 22.43 -12.14 -24.09
C SER A 409 22.30 -10.64 -24.41
N LEU A 410 22.57 -9.80 -23.41
CA LEU A 410 22.85 -8.37 -23.58
C LEU A 410 24.36 -8.24 -23.73
N PRO A 411 24.94 -8.35 -24.96
CA PRO A 411 26.36 -8.53 -25.11
C PRO A 411 27.10 -7.28 -24.62
N GLY A 412 27.95 -7.46 -23.61
CA GLY A 412 28.81 -6.40 -23.07
C GLY A 412 28.22 -5.52 -21.97
N LYS A 413 26.90 -5.60 -21.68
CA LYS A 413 26.28 -4.79 -20.61
C LYS A 413 25.94 -5.60 -19.35
N LEU A 414 25.20 -6.70 -19.49
CA LEU A 414 24.89 -7.57 -18.35
C LEU A 414 26.06 -8.52 -18.10
N ALA A 415 26.65 -8.44 -16.91
CA ALA A 415 27.53 -9.50 -16.42
C ALA A 415 26.64 -10.54 -15.73
N ASP A 416 26.33 -11.64 -16.40
CA ASP A 416 25.44 -12.65 -15.85
C ASP A 416 26.13 -13.55 -14.81
N CYS A 417 25.33 -14.30 -14.03
CA CYS A 417 25.79 -15.36 -13.13
C CYS A 417 25.75 -16.74 -13.82
N SER A 418 26.50 -17.71 -13.29
CA SER A 418 26.54 -19.06 -13.89
C SER A 418 25.39 -19.97 -13.44
N ASP A 419 24.88 -19.79 -12.22
CA ASP A 419 23.70 -20.51 -11.73
C ASP A 419 22.46 -20.11 -12.55
N LYS A 420 21.54 -21.06 -12.69
CA LYS A 420 20.28 -20.93 -13.42
C LYS A 420 19.06 -21.06 -12.52
N ASP A 421 19.23 -21.44 -11.26
CA ASP A 421 18.13 -21.44 -10.29
C ASP A 421 17.86 -20.00 -9.83
N PRO A 422 16.69 -19.41 -10.17
CA PRO A 422 16.37 -18.04 -9.79
C PRO A 422 16.40 -17.79 -8.28
N ALA A 423 16.17 -18.84 -7.45
CA ALA A 423 16.16 -18.72 -6.00
C ALA A 423 17.54 -18.42 -5.40
N ASN A 424 18.61 -18.89 -6.06
CA ASN A 424 19.99 -18.62 -5.64
C ASN A 424 20.55 -17.36 -6.30
N CYS A 425 19.92 -16.91 -7.40
CA CYS A 425 20.44 -15.86 -8.24
C CYS A 425 19.98 -14.46 -7.78
N GLU A 426 20.93 -13.53 -7.79
CA GLU A 426 20.73 -12.14 -7.40
C GLU A 426 21.24 -11.22 -8.51
N ILE A 427 20.61 -10.08 -8.74
CA ILE A 427 21.05 -9.07 -9.69
C ILE A 427 21.27 -7.72 -8.99
N TYR A 428 22.45 -7.15 -9.17
CA TYR A 428 22.80 -5.81 -8.68
C TYR A 428 22.65 -4.80 -9.80
N ILE A 429 21.81 -3.78 -9.58
CA ILE A 429 21.67 -2.62 -10.44
C ILE A 429 22.57 -1.53 -9.87
N VAL A 430 23.59 -1.15 -10.63
CA VAL A 430 24.68 -0.26 -10.15
C VAL A 430 24.77 1.02 -10.97
N GLU A 431 25.12 2.11 -10.31
CA GLU A 431 25.30 3.41 -10.94
C GLU A 431 26.65 3.50 -11.68
N GLY A 432 26.59 3.57 -13.00
CA GLY A 432 27.75 3.81 -13.85
C GLY A 432 28.65 2.59 -14.09
N ASP A 433 29.53 2.73 -15.08
CA ASP A 433 30.48 1.67 -15.47
C ASP A 433 31.62 1.54 -14.44
N SER A 434 31.88 2.57 -13.63
CA SER A 434 32.92 2.57 -12.58
C SER A 434 32.55 1.63 -11.43
N ALA A 435 31.42 1.89 -10.76
CA ALA A 435 30.89 1.00 -9.72
C ALA A 435 30.59 -0.41 -10.29
N GLY A 436 30.11 -0.48 -11.55
CA GLY A 436 29.94 -1.75 -12.25
C GLY A 436 31.22 -2.55 -12.45
N GLY A 437 32.37 -1.90 -12.66
CA GLY A 437 33.67 -2.55 -12.75
C GLY A 437 34.11 -3.17 -11.42
N SER A 438 34.02 -2.40 -10.33
CA SER A 438 34.34 -2.87 -8.97
C SER A 438 33.41 -4.02 -8.56
N ALA A 439 32.09 -3.85 -8.73
CA ALA A 439 31.09 -4.89 -8.40
C ALA A 439 31.29 -6.17 -9.23
N LYS A 440 31.62 -6.05 -10.53
CA LYS A 440 31.90 -7.20 -11.38
C LYS A 440 33.12 -8.01 -10.93
N THR A 441 34.10 -7.32 -10.33
CA THR A 441 35.32 -7.94 -9.82
C THR A 441 35.09 -8.57 -8.45
N ALA A 442 34.34 -7.89 -7.57
CA ALA A 442 34.02 -8.32 -6.21
C ALA A 442 33.06 -9.50 -6.11
N ARG A 443 32.09 -9.58 -7.03
CA ARG A 443 30.95 -10.52 -6.93
C ARG A 443 31.35 -11.99 -6.88
N ASP A 444 30.44 -12.78 -6.31
CA ASP A 444 30.39 -14.21 -6.59
C ASP A 444 29.77 -14.45 -7.98
N ARG A 445 30.59 -14.93 -8.91
CA ARG A 445 30.16 -15.20 -10.30
C ARG A 445 29.15 -16.35 -10.39
N ALA A 446 29.06 -17.19 -9.36
CA ALA A 446 28.10 -18.28 -9.33
C ALA A 446 26.66 -17.76 -9.24
N THR A 447 26.42 -16.83 -8.31
CA THR A 447 25.08 -16.44 -7.87
C THR A 447 24.72 -14.98 -8.19
N GLN A 448 25.69 -14.09 -8.42
CA GLN A 448 25.46 -12.65 -8.53
C GLN A 448 25.68 -12.10 -9.94
N ALA A 449 24.66 -11.49 -10.52
CA ALA A 449 24.68 -10.76 -11.78
C ALA A 449 24.84 -9.25 -11.53
N ILE A 450 25.51 -8.54 -12.45
CA ILE A 450 25.69 -7.07 -12.38
C ILE A 450 25.14 -6.43 -13.64
N LEU A 451 24.25 -5.45 -13.45
CA LEU A 451 23.69 -4.62 -14.49
C LEU A 451 24.05 -3.14 -14.24
N PRO A 452 25.09 -2.61 -14.91
CA PRO A 452 25.43 -1.20 -14.82
C PRO A 452 24.44 -0.34 -15.60
N LEU A 453 24.03 0.77 -15.00
CA LEU A 453 23.20 1.80 -15.60
C LEU A 453 24.04 2.99 -16.03
N ARG A 454 23.69 3.60 -17.17
CA ARG A 454 24.37 4.80 -17.66
C ARG A 454 23.52 6.04 -17.47
N GLY A 455 23.94 6.89 -16.53
CA GLY A 455 23.27 8.14 -16.20
C GLY A 455 21.91 7.91 -15.52
N LYS A 456 21.15 9.00 -15.39
CA LYS A 456 19.82 8.98 -14.77
C LYS A 456 18.82 8.28 -15.67
N ILE A 457 17.99 7.42 -15.07
CA ILE A 457 16.93 6.70 -15.79
C ILE A 457 15.84 7.68 -16.22
N LEU A 458 15.18 7.37 -17.34
CA LEU A 458 14.01 8.10 -17.79
C LEU A 458 12.92 8.06 -16.71
N ASN A 459 12.45 9.23 -16.27
CA ASN A 459 11.28 9.30 -15.39
C ASN A 459 10.06 8.79 -16.15
N VAL A 460 9.59 7.61 -15.76
CA VAL A 460 8.49 6.91 -16.44
C VAL A 460 7.12 7.49 -16.14
N GLU A 461 6.97 8.24 -15.04
CA GLU A 461 5.71 8.90 -14.67
C GLU A 461 5.29 9.95 -15.71
N LYS A 462 6.29 10.59 -16.34
CA LYS A 462 6.11 11.66 -17.35
C LYS A 462 6.19 11.15 -18.78
N ALA A 463 6.48 9.87 -18.97
CA ALA A 463 6.82 9.33 -20.27
C ALA A 463 5.69 8.43 -20.82
N ARG A 464 5.44 8.56 -22.12
CA ARG A 464 4.55 7.65 -22.85
C ARG A 464 5.18 6.27 -23.00
N LEU A 465 4.33 5.25 -23.13
CA LEU A 465 4.75 3.86 -23.30
C LEU A 465 5.78 3.68 -24.44
N ASP A 466 5.57 4.29 -25.60
CA ASP A 466 6.49 4.18 -26.75
C ASP A 466 7.91 4.69 -26.43
N LYS A 467 8.02 5.80 -25.67
CA LYS A 467 9.30 6.34 -25.20
C LYS A 467 9.96 5.45 -24.15
N ILE A 468 9.16 4.90 -23.24
CA ILE A 468 9.62 3.96 -22.20
C ILE A 468 10.19 2.71 -22.88
N TYR A 469 9.45 2.11 -23.81
CA TYR A 469 9.90 0.97 -24.59
C TYR A 469 11.08 1.29 -25.49
N ALA A 470 11.30 2.54 -25.91
CA ALA A 470 12.45 2.93 -26.72
C ALA A 470 13.74 3.08 -25.90
N ASN A 471 13.63 3.32 -24.58
CA ASN A 471 14.76 3.60 -23.71
C ASN A 471 15.69 2.38 -23.53
N ALA A 472 16.99 2.57 -23.73
CA ALA A 472 17.97 1.48 -23.71
C ALA A 472 18.19 0.88 -22.31
N GLU A 473 18.15 1.69 -21.25
CA GLU A 473 18.32 1.24 -19.87
C GLU A 473 17.11 0.39 -19.43
N ILE A 474 15.90 0.84 -19.73
CA ILE A 474 14.65 0.12 -19.44
C ILE A 474 14.60 -1.20 -20.21
N LYS A 475 14.94 -1.20 -21.51
CA LYS A 475 15.05 -2.44 -22.30
C LYS A 475 16.04 -3.43 -21.68
N ALA A 476 17.18 -2.95 -21.21
CA ALA A 476 18.19 -3.79 -20.59
C ALA A 476 17.66 -4.42 -19.29
N MET A 477 16.95 -3.68 -18.45
CA MET A 477 16.32 -4.21 -17.24
C MET A 477 15.25 -5.27 -17.54
N ILE A 478 14.32 -4.99 -18.45
CA ILE A 478 13.27 -5.93 -18.86
C ILE A 478 13.89 -7.24 -19.39
N THR A 479 14.93 -7.12 -20.22
CA THR A 479 15.65 -8.27 -20.79
C THR A 479 16.42 -9.04 -19.72
N ALA A 480 17.04 -8.34 -18.76
CA ALA A 480 17.76 -8.95 -17.66
C ALA A 480 16.81 -9.75 -16.76
N PHE A 481 15.70 -9.16 -16.31
CA PHE A 481 14.74 -9.81 -15.42
C PHE A 481 14.01 -10.98 -16.08
N GLY A 482 13.73 -10.89 -17.39
CA GLY A 482 13.09 -11.95 -18.16
C GLY A 482 11.57 -12.06 -17.98
N THR A 483 10.98 -11.23 -17.12
CA THR A 483 9.55 -11.24 -16.78
C THR A 483 8.66 -10.61 -17.84
N GLY A 484 9.20 -9.80 -18.76
CA GLY A 484 8.37 -8.93 -19.59
C GLY A 484 7.95 -7.67 -18.82
N ILE A 485 6.93 -6.95 -19.29
CA ILE A 485 6.49 -5.67 -18.71
C ILE A 485 5.00 -5.46 -19.01
N HIS A 486 4.27 -4.82 -18.09
CA HIS A 486 2.85 -4.51 -18.22
C HIS A 486 2.02 -5.76 -18.58
N ASP A 487 1.35 -5.81 -19.73
CA ASP A 487 0.41 -6.91 -20.07
C ASP A 487 1.09 -8.25 -20.34
N ASP A 488 2.37 -8.24 -20.72
CA ASP A 488 3.17 -9.46 -20.93
C ASP A 488 4.01 -9.82 -19.70
N PHE A 489 3.80 -9.12 -18.59
CA PHE A 489 4.52 -9.40 -17.35
C PHE A 489 4.11 -10.76 -16.80
N ASP A 490 5.10 -11.60 -16.55
CA ASP A 490 4.96 -12.93 -15.99
C ASP A 490 6.06 -13.15 -14.95
N ILE A 491 5.66 -13.13 -13.68
CA ILE A 491 6.57 -13.30 -12.55
C ILE A 491 7.25 -14.67 -12.53
N SER A 492 6.60 -15.70 -13.10
CA SER A 492 7.17 -17.06 -13.12
C SER A 492 8.43 -17.18 -13.99
N LYS A 493 8.66 -16.21 -14.88
CA LYS A 493 9.86 -16.11 -15.71
C LYS A 493 10.98 -15.29 -15.07
N LEU A 494 10.80 -14.83 -13.83
CA LEU A 494 11.81 -14.04 -13.14
C LEU A 494 13.11 -14.83 -12.98
N ARG A 495 14.21 -14.22 -13.43
CA ARG A 495 15.53 -14.86 -13.43
C ARG A 495 16.32 -14.72 -12.13
N TYR A 496 15.96 -13.75 -11.29
CA TYR A 496 16.68 -13.40 -10.06
C TYR A 496 15.67 -13.13 -8.95
N HIS A 497 15.64 -13.94 -7.90
CA HIS A 497 14.75 -13.72 -6.75
C HIS A 497 15.24 -12.60 -5.82
N LYS A 498 16.39 -11.98 -6.09
CA LYS A 498 16.77 -10.72 -5.44
C LYS A 498 17.26 -9.72 -6.47
N ILE A 499 16.56 -8.60 -6.55
CA ILE A 499 16.91 -7.42 -7.33
C ILE A 499 17.40 -6.38 -6.34
N ILE A 500 18.70 -6.11 -6.34
CA ILE A 500 19.36 -5.23 -5.39
C ILE A 500 19.76 -3.95 -6.11
N ILE A 501 19.16 -2.83 -5.69
CA ILE A 501 19.54 -1.50 -6.14
C ILE A 501 20.72 -1.05 -5.26
N MET A 502 21.87 -0.85 -5.89
CA MET A 502 23.12 -0.48 -5.23
C MET A 502 23.64 0.80 -5.84
N THR A 503 23.17 1.92 -5.30
CA THR A 503 23.53 3.30 -5.70
C THR A 503 24.40 3.96 -4.64
N ASP A 504 25.04 5.08 -5.00
CA ASP A 504 25.86 5.85 -4.07
C ASP A 504 25.00 6.47 -2.95
N ALA A 505 25.61 6.69 -1.79
CA ALA A 505 24.96 7.28 -0.61
C ALA A 505 24.94 8.82 -0.68
N ASP A 506 24.58 9.35 -1.84
CA ASP A 506 24.51 10.78 -2.14
C ASP A 506 23.16 11.18 -2.75
N VAL A 507 23.02 12.45 -3.13
CA VAL A 507 21.79 13.00 -3.70
C VAL A 507 21.45 12.40 -5.08
N ASP A 508 22.45 12.00 -5.86
CA ASP A 508 22.26 11.45 -7.20
C ASP A 508 21.86 9.97 -7.12
N GLY A 509 22.47 9.20 -6.22
CA GLY A 509 22.10 7.82 -5.93
C GLY A 509 20.68 7.70 -5.36
N ALA A 510 20.29 8.60 -4.45
CA ALA A 510 18.91 8.69 -3.95
C ALA A 510 17.90 8.98 -5.07
N HIS A 511 18.26 9.86 -6.01
CA HIS A 511 17.44 10.17 -7.18
C HIS A 511 17.31 8.96 -8.12
N ILE A 512 18.40 8.24 -8.41
CA ILE A 512 18.36 7.03 -9.25
C ILE A 512 17.52 5.94 -8.59
N SER A 513 17.71 5.72 -7.29
CA SER A 513 16.89 4.78 -6.51
C SER A 513 15.41 5.14 -6.61
N THR A 514 15.05 6.42 -6.49
CA THR A 514 13.65 6.88 -6.64
C THR A 514 13.11 6.60 -8.04
N LEU A 515 13.89 6.84 -9.10
CA LEU A 515 13.49 6.55 -10.48
C LEU A 515 13.28 5.04 -10.73
N LEU A 516 14.16 4.20 -10.18
CA LEU A 516 14.07 2.74 -10.26
C LEU A 516 12.83 2.21 -9.53
N LEU A 517 12.60 2.68 -8.31
CA LEU A 517 11.42 2.31 -7.53
C LEU A 517 10.13 2.73 -8.24
N THR A 518 10.11 3.93 -8.82
CA THR A 518 8.97 4.40 -9.64
C THR A 518 8.74 3.48 -10.83
N PHE A 519 9.78 3.07 -11.53
CA PHE A 519 9.68 2.14 -12.66
C PHE A 519 9.13 0.77 -12.24
N MET A 520 9.69 0.16 -11.19
CA MET A 520 9.24 -1.14 -10.71
C MET A 520 7.81 -1.07 -10.18
N TYR A 521 7.46 -0.03 -9.43
CA TYR A 521 6.11 0.18 -8.90
C TYR A 521 5.06 0.32 -10.02
N ARG A 522 5.33 1.13 -11.05
CA ARG A 522 4.37 1.38 -12.14
C ARG A 522 4.24 0.22 -13.13
N PHE A 523 5.33 -0.50 -13.40
CA PHE A 523 5.38 -1.44 -14.54
C PHE A 523 5.58 -2.90 -14.15
N MET A 524 6.03 -3.17 -12.92
CA MET A 524 6.33 -4.50 -12.41
C MET A 524 6.01 -4.62 -10.89
N PRO A 525 4.81 -4.21 -10.45
CA PRO A 525 4.48 -4.11 -9.02
C PRO A 525 4.64 -5.44 -8.26
N GLU A 526 4.40 -6.57 -8.94
CA GLU A 526 4.57 -7.92 -8.38
C GLU A 526 6.00 -8.20 -7.87
N LEU A 527 7.03 -7.56 -8.43
CA LEU A 527 8.39 -7.68 -7.92
C LEU A 527 8.51 -7.15 -6.49
N ILE A 528 7.80 -6.06 -6.19
CA ILE A 528 7.78 -5.45 -4.86
C ILE A 528 6.85 -6.24 -3.94
N LYS A 529 5.65 -6.60 -4.41
CA LYS A 529 4.67 -7.36 -3.62
C LYS A 529 5.21 -8.70 -3.12
N GLN A 530 5.92 -9.43 -3.98
CA GLN A 530 6.53 -10.72 -3.61
C GLN A 530 7.86 -10.57 -2.86
N GLY A 531 8.32 -9.34 -2.61
CA GLY A 531 9.50 -9.06 -1.79
C GLY A 531 10.83 -9.37 -2.48
N TYR A 532 10.90 -9.22 -3.81
CA TYR A 532 12.13 -9.45 -4.58
C TYR A 532 13.02 -8.21 -4.72
N VAL A 533 12.54 -7.01 -4.35
CA VAL A 533 13.28 -5.75 -4.51
C VAL A 533 13.93 -5.30 -3.20
N TYR A 534 15.21 -4.97 -3.26
CA TYR A 534 16.04 -4.57 -2.12
C TYR A 534 16.86 -3.33 -2.45
N LEU A 535 17.13 -2.50 -1.44
CA LEU A 535 18.14 -1.45 -1.47
C LEU A 535 19.37 -1.93 -0.68
N ALA A 536 20.55 -1.84 -1.28
CA ALA A 536 21.80 -2.08 -0.56
C ALA A 536 22.11 -0.90 0.37
N LYS A 537 22.56 -1.18 1.59
CA LYS A 537 23.02 -0.16 2.54
C LYS A 537 24.54 -0.26 2.71
N PRO A 538 25.34 0.47 1.91
CA PRO A 538 26.78 0.51 2.10
C PRO A 538 27.16 1.25 3.40
N PRO A 539 28.36 1.01 3.96
CA PRO A 539 28.83 1.70 5.15
C PRO A 539 29.14 3.17 4.84
N LEU A 540 28.86 4.06 5.79
CA LEU A 540 29.17 5.49 5.70
C LEU A 540 30.63 5.77 6.07
N TYR A 541 31.16 5.01 7.03
CA TYR A 541 32.49 5.22 7.57
C TYR A 541 33.29 3.94 7.64
N LYS A 542 34.60 4.09 7.45
CA LYS A 542 35.63 3.09 7.77
C LYS A 542 36.57 3.67 8.83
N LEU A 543 36.68 2.98 9.95
CA LEU A 543 37.65 3.28 11.00
C LEU A 543 38.78 2.25 10.95
N GLU A 544 40.02 2.71 10.88
CA GLU A 544 41.21 1.86 11.01
C GLU A 544 42.04 2.27 12.24
N LYS A 545 42.31 1.31 13.13
CA LYS A 545 43.20 1.46 14.28
C LYS A 545 43.98 0.17 14.51
N ASN A 546 45.30 0.27 14.68
CA ASN A 546 46.18 -0.86 15.00
C ASN A 546 46.00 -2.08 14.06
N LYS A 547 45.83 -1.85 12.74
CA LYS A 547 45.55 -2.87 11.71
C LYS A 547 44.21 -3.58 11.82
N LYS A 548 43.32 -3.16 12.71
CA LYS A 548 41.91 -3.58 12.72
C LYS A 548 41.06 -2.53 12.00
N VAL A 549 40.05 -3.01 11.28
CA VAL A 549 39.12 -2.21 10.51
C VAL A 549 37.72 -2.42 11.07
N TRP A 550 36.98 -1.32 11.23
CA TRP A 550 35.57 -1.31 11.59
C TRP A 550 34.81 -0.49 10.55
N TYR A 551 33.59 -0.91 10.25
CA TYR A 551 32.68 -0.19 9.37
C TYR A 551 31.49 0.30 10.19
N ALA A 552 31.04 1.53 9.92
CA ALA A 552 29.87 2.12 10.57
C ALA A 552 28.86 2.59 9.52
N TYR A 553 27.57 2.35 9.78
CA TYR A 553 26.45 2.65 8.90
C TYR A 553 25.62 3.85 9.36
N SER A 554 25.98 4.45 10.50
CA SER A 554 25.38 5.66 11.07
C SER A 554 26.42 6.45 11.88
N ASP A 555 26.09 7.71 12.17
CA ASP A 555 26.91 8.55 13.06
C ASP A 555 26.92 8.00 14.48
N GLU A 556 25.79 7.46 14.95
CA GLU A 556 25.67 6.83 16.28
C GLU A 556 26.54 5.58 16.39
N GLU A 557 26.56 4.73 15.36
CA GLU A 557 27.45 3.55 15.33
C GLU A 557 28.91 3.95 15.33
N LEU A 558 29.30 4.97 14.54
CA LEU A 558 30.66 5.48 14.54
C LEU A 558 31.06 5.95 15.95
N ASP A 559 30.18 6.69 16.62
CA ASP A 559 30.41 7.17 17.96
C ASP A 559 30.51 6.04 19.00
N SER A 560 29.68 4.99 18.86
CA SER A 560 29.77 3.80 19.70
C SER A 560 31.11 3.08 19.51
N ILE A 561 31.52 2.85 18.26
CA ILE A 561 32.81 2.23 17.93
C ILE A 561 33.96 3.09 18.48
N LEU A 562 33.88 4.42 18.35
CA LEU A 562 34.90 5.32 18.87
C LEU A 562 34.97 5.33 20.42
N ARG A 563 33.85 5.11 21.11
CA ARG A 563 33.84 4.96 22.59
C ARG A 563 34.53 3.66 23.02
N GLU A 564 34.31 2.56 22.31
CA GLU A 564 34.93 1.27 22.62
C GLU A 564 36.42 1.24 22.27
N VAL A 565 36.78 1.79 21.10
CA VAL A 565 38.13 1.72 20.54
C VAL A 565 39.03 2.85 21.09
N GLY A 566 38.44 3.90 21.66
CA GLY A 566 39.11 5.08 22.22
C GLY A 566 39.41 6.15 21.18
N ARG A 567 39.08 7.41 21.50
CA ARG A 567 39.31 8.61 20.65
C ARG A 567 40.75 9.11 20.77
N ASP A 568 41.69 8.45 20.10
CA ASP A 568 43.10 8.85 20.03
C ASP A 568 43.46 9.40 18.64
N THR A 569 44.58 10.13 18.53
CA THR A 569 45.13 10.68 17.27
C THR A 569 45.55 9.64 16.23
N ASN A 570 45.53 8.35 16.58
CA ASN A 570 45.86 7.23 15.69
C ASN A 570 44.65 6.64 14.95
N ASN A 571 43.45 7.19 15.16
CA ASN A 571 42.24 6.75 14.48
C ASN A 571 42.19 7.31 13.06
N LYS A 572 42.32 6.46 12.03
CA LYS A 572 42.09 6.87 10.64
C LYS A 572 40.63 6.63 10.29
N ILE A 573 39.84 7.70 10.22
CA ILE A 573 38.44 7.64 9.79
C ILE A 573 38.37 8.08 8.33
N GLN A 574 37.86 7.21 7.47
CA GLN A 574 37.51 7.50 6.09
C GLN A 574 35.99 7.53 5.98
N ARG A 575 35.44 8.60 5.39
CA ARG A 575 34.03 8.67 5.02
C ARG A 575 33.91 8.30 3.55
N TYR A 576 33.06 7.34 3.22
CA TYR A 576 32.77 6.99 1.84
C TYR A 576 31.78 8.00 1.26
N LYS A 577 32.07 8.51 0.05
CA LYS A 577 31.13 9.37 -0.69
C LYS A 577 30.41 8.64 -1.81
N GLY A 578 31.04 7.61 -2.37
CA GLY A 578 30.45 6.77 -3.41
C GLY A 578 31.06 5.37 -3.41
N LEU A 579 30.35 4.42 -4.00
CA LEU A 579 30.74 3.01 -4.08
C LEU A 579 32.03 2.81 -4.89
N GLY A 580 32.33 3.74 -5.81
CA GLY A 580 33.57 3.73 -6.59
C GLY A 580 34.85 4.02 -5.80
N GLU A 581 34.74 4.51 -4.55
CA GLU A 581 35.89 4.72 -3.65
C GLU A 581 36.28 3.44 -2.89
N MET A 582 35.48 2.38 -3.01
CA MET A 582 35.72 1.09 -2.37
C MET A 582 36.44 0.16 -3.34
N ASP A 583 37.53 -0.45 -2.87
CA ASP A 583 38.17 -1.55 -3.57
C ASP A 583 37.24 -2.78 -3.59
N ALA A 584 37.46 -3.71 -4.54
CA ALA A 584 36.60 -4.87 -4.73
C ALA A 584 36.41 -5.71 -3.45
N ASP A 585 37.47 -5.92 -2.67
CA ASP A 585 37.41 -6.69 -1.42
C ASP A 585 36.55 -5.98 -0.36
N GLN A 586 36.65 -4.65 -0.25
CA GLN A 586 35.84 -3.86 0.68
C GLN A 586 34.36 -3.88 0.29
N LEU A 587 34.08 -3.76 -1.01
CA LEU A 587 32.71 -3.81 -1.53
C LEU A 587 32.08 -5.18 -1.27
N TRP A 588 32.85 -6.25 -1.44
CA TRP A 588 32.44 -7.61 -1.09
C TRP A 588 32.09 -7.73 0.40
N GLU A 589 33.06 -7.48 1.28
CA GLU A 589 32.94 -7.68 2.73
C GLU A 589 31.79 -6.89 3.37
N THR A 590 31.45 -5.72 2.81
CA THR A 590 30.49 -4.80 3.44
C THR A 590 29.10 -4.88 2.83
N THR A 591 29.00 -4.99 1.51
CA THR A 591 27.75 -4.69 0.80
C THR A 591 27.25 -5.84 -0.07
N MET A 592 28.14 -6.75 -0.51
CA MET A 592 27.77 -7.85 -1.42
C MET A 592 27.78 -9.25 -0.80
N ASP A 593 28.56 -9.47 0.27
CA ASP A 593 28.64 -10.76 0.96
C ASP A 593 27.30 -11.09 1.67
N PRO A 594 26.61 -12.18 1.30
CA PRO A 594 25.37 -12.59 1.93
C PRO A 594 25.44 -12.78 3.46
N HIS A 595 26.63 -13.03 4.02
CA HIS A 595 26.81 -13.24 5.45
C HIS A 595 26.94 -11.95 6.27
N HIS A 596 27.36 -10.85 5.66
CA HIS A 596 27.70 -9.60 6.37
C HIS A 596 26.87 -8.38 5.91
N ARG A 597 26.33 -8.41 4.70
CA ARG A 597 25.61 -7.28 4.12
C ARG A 597 24.30 -6.97 4.83
N ILE A 598 23.88 -5.72 4.72
CA ILE A 598 22.57 -5.24 5.15
C ILE A 598 21.77 -4.81 3.91
N LEU A 599 20.61 -5.44 3.71
CA LEU A 599 19.68 -5.11 2.64
C LEU A 599 18.37 -4.60 3.23
N MET A 600 17.87 -3.48 2.72
CA MET A 600 16.54 -2.98 3.04
C MET A 600 15.55 -3.54 2.03
N ARG A 601 14.63 -4.39 2.47
CA ARG A 601 13.59 -4.93 1.60
C ARG A 601 12.54 -3.86 1.34
N VAL A 602 12.27 -3.58 0.07
CA VAL A 602 11.19 -2.68 -0.33
C VAL A 602 9.87 -3.41 -0.14
N THR A 603 8.92 -2.78 0.53
CA THR A 603 7.58 -3.33 0.75
C THR A 603 6.53 -2.32 0.30
N MET A 604 5.35 -2.83 -0.05
CA MET A 604 4.22 -2.02 -0.50
C MET A 604 2.99 -2.50 0.25
N ASP A 605 2.25 -1.58 0.85
CA ASP A 605 0.96 -1.90 1.44
C ASP A 605 -0.15 -1.63 0.41
N GLU A 606 -0.78 -2.71 -0.04
CA GLU A 606 -1.86 -2.69 -1.03
C GLU A 606 -3.09 -1.93 -0.53
N GLU A 607 -3.26 -1.81 0.79
CA GLU A 607 -4.36 -1.03 1.35
C GLU A 607 -4.20 0.48 1.16
N THR A 608 -2.99 0.92 0.84
CA THR A 608 -2.60 2.34 0.68
C THR A 608 -2.26 2.71 -0.76
N THR A 609 -2.62 1.88 -1.75
CA THR A 609 -2.25 2.08 -3.16
C THR A 609 -2.66 3.45 -3.70
N SER A 610 -3.84 3.98 -3.36
CA SER A 610 -4.30 5.33 -3.74
C SER A 610 -3.35 6.43 -3.28
N GLU A 611 -2.85 6.34 -2.06
CA GLU A 611 -1.92 7.32 -1.49
C GLU A 611 -0.50 7.15 -2.03
N LEU A 612 -0.07 5.90 -2.26
CA LEU A 612 1.23 5.62 -2.89
C LEU A 612 1.27 6.18 -4.31
N ASP A 613 0.21 5.95 -5.09
CA ASP A 613 0.06 6.50 -6.43
C ASP A 613 0.10 8.02 -6.42
N LEU A 614 -0.63 8.65 -5.50
CA LEU A 614 -0.60 10.10 -5.34
C LEU A 614 0.79 10.61 -4.96
N THR A 615 1.51 9.89 -4.10
CA THR A 615 2.88 10.25 -3.70
C THR A 615 3.82 10.18 -4.90
N PHE A 616 3.79 9.09 -5.67
CA PHE A 616 4.58 8.97 -6.90
C PHE A 616 4.22 10.04 -7.92
N THR A 617 2.93 10.32 -8.15
CA THR A 617 2.51 11.38 -9.08
C THR A 617 2.90 12.77 -8.59
N THR A 618 2.88 13.04 -7.29
CA THR A 618 3.31 14.33 -6.71
C THR A 618 4.81 14.54 -6.85
N LEU A 619 5.61 13.54 -6.48
CA LEU A 619 7.07 13.63 -6.52
C LEU A 619 7.62 13.54 -7.94
N MET A 620 7.06 12.66 -8.77
CA MET A 620 7.60 12.31 -10.09
C MET A 620 6.80 12.89 -11.26
N GLY A 621 5.63 13.47 -11.04
CA GLY A 621 4.76 14.02 -12.09
C GLY A 621 5.16 15.40 -12.62
N ASP A 622 4.29 16.01 -13.43
CA ASP A 622 4.60 17.27 -14.13
C ASP A 622 4.34 18.53 -13.31
N LYS A 623 3.43 18.50 -12.35
CA LYS A 623 3.11 19.66 -11.52
C LYS A 623 4.19 19.97 -10.49
N VAL A 624 4.60 21.24 -10.45
CA VAL A 624 5.63 21.74 -9.52
C VAL A 624 5.05 22.10 -8.16
N GLU A 625 3.89 22.75 -8.12
CA GLU A 625 3.32 23.29 -6.87
C GLU A 625 3.04 22.22 -5.81
N PRO A 626 2.34 21.10 -6.13
CA PRO A 626 2.09 20.05 -5.14
C PRO A 626 3.39 19.40 -4.63
N ARG A 627 4.43 19.36 -5.46
CA ARG A 627 5.76 18.89 -5.06
C ARG A 627 6.42 19.86 -4.09
N ARG A 628 6.32 21.16 -4.35
CA ARG A 628 6.87 22.19 -3.44
C ARG A 628 6.20 22.10 -2.09
N GLU A 629 4.87 22.06 -2.04
CA GLU A 629 4.09 21.89 -0.80
C GLU A 629 4.53 20.62 -0.05
N PHE A 630 4.68 19.49 -0.76
CA PHE A 630 5.18 18.25 -0.15
C PHE A 630 6.57 18.43 0.46
N ILE A 631 7.50 19.10 -0.24
CA ILE A 631 8.85 19.35 0.27
C ILE A 631 8.81 20.27 1.50
N GLU A 632 7.97 21.31 1.49
CA GLU A 632 7.82 22.25 2.61
C GLU A 632 7.25 21.57 3.85
N GLU A 633 6.20 20.75 3.70
CA GLU A 633 5.60 19.98 4.81
C GLU A 633 6.58 18.96 5.41
N ASN A 634 7.51 18.45 4.59
CA ASN A 634 8.50 17.44 4.98
C ASN A 634 9.91 18.00 5.22
N ALA A 635 10.09 19.33 5.20
CA ALA A 635 11.40 19.97 5.28
C ALA A 635 12.16 19.64 6.59
N LYS A 636 11.42 19.32 7.67
CA LYS A 636 11.98 18.88 8.97
C LYS A 636 12.83 17.60 8.89
N TYR A 637 12.68 16.79 7.83
CA TYR A 637 13.47 15.58 7.60
C TYR A 637 14.78 15.84 6.85
N VAL A 638 15.00 17.07 6.36
CA VAL A 638 16.21 17.44 5.61
C VAL A 638 17.33 17.78 6.59
N GLN A 639 18.26 16.85 6.78
CA GLN A 639 19.47 17.08 7.59
C GLN A 639 20.61 17.73 6.79
N ASN A 640 20.62 17.57 5.45
CA ASN A 640 21.65 18.13 4.57
C ASN A 640 20.98 18.91 3.43
N LEU A 641 20.91 20.24 3.58
CA LEU A 641 20.73 21.14 2.45
C LEU A 641 22.12 21.49 1.92
N ASP A 642 22.43 21.08 0.68
CA ASP A 642 23.42 21.81 -0.11
C ASP A 642 22.77 23.16 -0.44
N VAL A 643 23.18 24.22 0.27
CA VAL A 643 22.80 25.61 0.01
C VAL A 643 23.70 26.20 -1.06
#